data_AF-A0A2K8SEQ5-F1
#
_entry.id   AF-A0A2K8SEQ5-F1
#
_cell.length_a   1.000
_cell.length_b   1.000
_cell.length_c   1.000
_cell.angle_alpha   90.00
_cell.angle_beta   90.00
_cell.angle_gamma   90.00
#
_symmetry.space_group_name_H-M   'P 1'
#
loop_
_entity.id
_entity.type
_entity.pdbx_description
1 polymer ?
#
loop_
_entity_poly.entity_id
_entity_poly.type
_entity_poly.pdbx_seq_one_letter_code
_entity_poly.pdbx_strand_id
1 'polypeptide(L)'
;MKRKFESIKSRNVFAINNSYTKAPKKTFLIFSIVCLIVLIIFGFKVLDANWGELFSSFDLFVSRISDLFKWDWKDFLKPDSLGNVFFNKAMSSIFLTMLIAFSGTIIGVILAIPVSILAAGNIVQNKFINNTAKTIIAFFRTVPSFVYALIFVGYFGQTNLTVTIVLAIFTFSITSKIFFERIEHINTRIFISQQATGAGKFRAFRTAVVPQISNHITSATFYALETNIRYISVIGGVTKFGIGRMIDSSIEYDEWGRVGFLLTLLILTVVFLEVLIYFVKNYILLDRDFILDQKDQKKYNNLIKQISKLNNVNFYIKFILQKDLNESLIEAKNNKDNEKVLLIKQEIKKTKHDFKQEFKNNLNKEKKEFEKFKLENINSKSWFIWDDDKKINIRRDKKYLSDFNFKVMFLKEQMIKEIEESALNEHKEYLKTLTINEVIKKNPRKWIKRVSLYLILFTIFIYSLSFISFHLESSQTIQNTNNNLLEMLKFNWASFFRASGNAPYSVLYLIFETLSIAIVGTLIGAIFAYIYGLLSSEKVVNYYVAKFFVVFTSILRSVPTYIYAIFFITLVGMGPFTATLAIAMGTIGMLTKYNREIFDEINLKIVYQLESTGLNKFQVFKYGIMPQTTSSIVSYIVYRFDINFKEVSVLGVVGAGNMGYLLNSYFSQHYFHEFGALLFGIMLFTFFVEYVSTVLRAKLNLGINPWYVDRVILFFKHKNFAVYKANEYLVFGSEKLDYSQSEAFYSYTNKEIYKKAKEISKAQKIKFNLAWYLSYIDYFKLSKEKIKDYKEAKKIYLEHNKNFNTKIKLKKVDRKNDIEIILNKKKTQIKVILDNLKNKKDELSKKEFKIQSLEVKKAVSFIKKSTKIKLESLDY
;
A
#
# COMPACT_ATOMS: atom_id res chain seq x y z
N MET A 1 -39.21 -8.03 5.18
CA MET A 1 -37.83 -8.18 4.68
C MET A 1 -36.85 -7.12 5.19
N LYS A 2 -37.15 -5.82 5.13
CA LYS A 2 -36.22 -4.73 5.53
C LYS A 2 -35.66 -4.86 6.96
N ARG A 3 -36.53 -5.02 7.98
CA ARG A 3 -36.13 -5.27 9.38
C ARG A 3 -35.31 -6.57 9.58
N LYS A 4 -35.62 -7.62 8.81
CA LYS A 4 -34.86 -8.90 8.79
C LYS A 4 -33.45 -8.67 8.25
N PHE A 5 -33.30 -7.91 7.17
CA PHE A 5 -32.01 -7.54 6.58
C PHE A 5 -31.19 -6.60 7.49
N GLU A 6 -31.85 -5.68 8.21
CA GLU A 6 -31.21 -4.77 9.17
C GLU A 6 -30.74 -5.50 10.43
N SER A 7 -31.51 -6.48 10.93
CA SER A 7 -31.09 -7.34 12.05
C SER A 7 -29.84 -8.16 11.73
N ILE A 8 -29.72 -8.66 10.49
CA ILE A 8 -28.55 -9.41 9.99
C ILE A 8 -27.31 -8.50 9.85
N LYS A 9 -27.51 -7.20 9.57
CA LYS A 9 -26.44 -6.19 9.47
C LYS A 9 -26.00 -5.60 10.81
N SER A 10 -26.81 -5.76 11.87
CA SER A 10 -26.55 -5.18 13.19
C SER A 10 -25.34 -5.82 13.87
N ARG A 11 -24.37 -4.99 14.28
CA ARG A 11 -23.14 -5.43 14.98
C ARG A 11 -23.40 -5.55 16.47
N ASN A 12 -22.61 -6.36 17.17
CA ASN A 12 -22.53 -6.26 18.63
C ASN A 12 -22.00 -4.85 18.93
N VAL A 13 -22.87 -4.03 19.52
CA VAL A 13 -22.48 -2.74 20.06
C VAL A 13 -21.90 -3.03 21.44
N PHE A 14 -20.61 -2.81 21.61
CA PHE A 14 -20.00 -2.78 22.93
C PHE A 14 -19.87 -1.32 23.35
N ALA A 15 -20.38 -1.00 24.54
CA ALA A 15 -20.11 0.27 25.18
C ALA A 15 -18.68 0.22 25.76
N ILE A 16 -17.84 1.17 25.38
CA ILE A 16 -16.59 1.49 26.07
C ILE A 16 -16.71 2.97 26.44
N ASN A 17 -16.68 3.29 27.73
CA ASN A 17 -16.78 4.66 28.28
C ASN A 17 -17.96 5.49 27.74
N ASN A 18 -19.21 5.03 27.93
CA ASN A 18 -20.44 5.74 27.53
C ASN A 18 -20.53 6.19 26.05
N SER A 19 -19.65 5.66 25.18
CA SER A 19 -19.67 5.89 23.75
C SER A 19 -19.81 4.57 23.00
N TYR A 20 -20.80 4.49 22.12
CA TYR A 20 -21.02 3.31 21.29
C TYR A 20 -20.04 3.34 20.12
N THR A 21 -18.96 2.58 20.22
CA THR A 21 -17.97 2.51 19.14
C THR A 21 -18.42 1.53 18.07
N LYS A 22 -18.50 2.00 16.81
CA LYS A 22 -18.69 1.13 15.65
C LYS A 22 -17.31 0.59 15.24
N ALA A 23 -17.13 -0.72 15.24
CA ALA A 23 -15.95 -1.32 14.60
C ALA A 23 -15.81 -0.82 13.13
N PRO A 24 -14.60 -0.79 12.55
CA PRO A 24 -14.42 -0.41 11.14
C PRO A 24 -15.27 -1.31 10.22
N LYS A 25 -15.76 -0.75 9.11
CA LYS A 25 -16.71 -1.43 8.21
C LYS A 25 -16.06 -2.64 7.51
N LYS A 26 -16.08 -3.83 8.13
CA LYS A 26 -15.81 -5.12 7.45
C LYS A 26 -16.64 -5.32 6.17
N THR A 27 -17.76 -4.59 6.01
CA THR A 27 -18.59 -4.63 4.80
C THR A 27 -17.87 -4.10 3.57
N PHE A 28 -16.98 -3.11 3.70
CA PHE A 28 -16.20 -2.64 2.55
C PHE A 28 -15.18 -3.70 2.15
N LEU A 29 -14.50 -4.32 3.13
CA LEU A 29 -13.55 -5.40 2.88
C LEU A 29 -14.24 -6.64 2.30
N ILE A 30 -15.39 -7.06 2.84
CA ILE A 30 -16.19 -8.18 2.32
C ILE A 30 -16.75 -7.84 0.93
N PHE A 31 -17.29 -6.65 0.72
CA PHE A 31 -17.77 -6.22 -0.60
C PHE A 31 -16.62 -6.16 -1.61
N SER A 32 -15.46 -5.65 -1.22
CA SER A 32 -14.25 -5.63 -2.05
C SER A 32 -13.79 -7.05 -2.36
N ILE A 33 -13.82 -7.97 -1.39
CA ILE A 33 -13.47 -9.39 -1.60
C ILE A 33 -14.47 -10.07 -2.53
N VAL A 34 -15.78 -9.84 -2.35
CA VAL A 34 -16.82 -10.41 -3.23
C VAL A 34 -16.70 -9.83 -4.63
N CYS A 35 -16.53 -8.52 -4.77
CA CYS A 35 -16.30 -7.87 -6.06
C CYS A 35 -15.06 -8.43 -6.75
N LEU A 36 -13.99 -8.64 -5.98
CA LEU A 36 -12.73 -9.21 -6.44
C LEU A 36 -12.88 -10.68 -6.84
N ILE A 37 -13.64 -11.50 -6.10
CA ILE A 37 -13.98 -12.89 -6.50
C ILE A 37 -14.80 -12.90 -7.79
N VAL A 38 -15.79 -12.02 -7.92
CA VAL A 38 -16.59 -11.89 -9.14
C VAL A 38 -15.70 -11.49 -10.31
N LEU A 39 -14.79 -10.53 -10.12
CA LEU A 39 -13.83 -10.11 -11.15
C LEU A 39 -12.81 -11.21 -11.50
N ILE A 40 -12.44 -12.08 -10.55
CA ILE A 40 -11.61 -13.27 -10.84
C ILE A 40 -12.38 -14.25 -11.72
N ILE A 41 -13.58 -14.65 -11.30
CA ILE A 41 -14.40 -15.63 -12.04
C ILE A 41 -14.69 -15.10 -13.44
N PHE A 42 -15.03 -13.83 -13.52
CA PHE A 42 -15.31 -13.16 -14.77
C PHE A 42 -14.03 -13.01 -15.63
N GLY A 43 -12.91 -12.64 -15.01
CA GLY A 43 -11.62 -12.52 -15.69
C GLY A 43 -11.17 -13.84 -16.30
N PHE A 44 -11.19 -14.95 -15.55
CA PHE A 44 -10.87 -16.26 -16.11
C PHE A 44 -11.79 -16.70 -17.25
N LYS A 45 -13.05 -16.25 -17.25
CA LYS A 45 -13.99 -16.50 -18.35
C LYS A 45 -13.67 -15.69 -19.60
N VAL A 46 -13.11 -14.48 -19.45
CA VAL A 46 -12.71 -13.62 -20.59
C VAL A 46 -11.34 -14.00 -21.15
N LEU A 47 -10.47 -14.58 -20.33
CA LEU A 47 -9.08 -14.86 -20.70
C LEU A 47 -8.90 -16.17 -21.49
N ASP A 48 -9.98 -16.92 -21.79
CA ASP A 48 -9.95 -18.26 -22.42
C ASP A 48 -8.82 -19.13 -21.84
N ALA A 49 -8.77 -19.23 -20.51
CA ALA A 49 -7.64 -19.83 -19.80
C ALA A 49 -7.48 -21.32 -20.11
N ASN A 50 -6.51 -21.66 -20.98
CA ASN A 50 -6.24 -23.02 -21.40
C ASN A 50 -5.27 -23.74 -20.45
N TRP A 51 -5.76 -24.09 -19.26
CA TRP A 51 -4.95 -24.80 -18.26
C TRP A 51 -4.48 -26.18 -18.74
N GLY A 52 -5.24 -26.84 -19.63
CA GLY A 52 -4.85 -28.13 -20.22
C GLY A 52 -3.55 -28.02 -21.01
N GLU A 53 -3.47 -27.02 -21.88
CA GLU A 53 -2.27 -26.73 -22.68
C GLU A 53 -1.07 -26.33 -21.81
N LEU A 54 -1.30 -25.52 -20.76
CA LEU A 54 -0.24 -25.14 -19.82
C LEU A 54 0.42 -26.34 -19.14
N PHE A 55 -0.37 -27.32 -18.69
CA PHE A 55 0.18 -28.49 -18.01
C PHE A 55 0.72 -29.53 -19.00
N SER A 56 0.16 -29.65 -20.20
CA SER A 56 0.68 -30.57 -21.23
C SER A 56 2.00 -30.09 -21.85
N SER A 57 2.17 -28.78 -21.99
CA SER A 57 3.39 -28.17 -22.55
C SER A 57 4.49 -27.97 -21.51
N PHE A 58 4.29 -28.41 -20.27
CA PHE A 58 5.25 -28.20 -19.20
C PHE A 58 6.60 -28.88 -19.46
N ASP A 59 6.59 -30.06 -20.12
CA ASP A 59 7.82 -30.75 -20.51
C ASP A 59 8.61 -29.94 -21.55
N LEU A 60 7.94 -29.36 -22.55
CA LEU A 60 8.55 -28.45 -23.54
C LEU A 60 9.10 -27.18 -22.89
N PHE A 61 8.46 -26.71 -21.83
CA PHE A 61 8.96 -25.57 -21.07
C PHE A 61 10.19 -25.90 -20.25
N VAL A 62 10.21 -27.06 -19.59
CA VAL A 62 11.40 -27.53 -18.87
C VAL A 62 12.56 -27.74 -19.86
N SER A 63 12.31 -28.27 -21.05
CA SER A 63 13.32 -28.39 -22.09
C SER A 63 13.83 -27.03 -22.58
N ARG A 64 12.93 -26.08 -22.88
CA ARG A 64 13.30 -24.71 -23.28
C ARG A 64 14.07 -23.98 -22.18
N ILE A 65 13.67 -24.11 -20.92
CA ILE A 65 14.44 -23.58 -19.78
C ILE A 65 15.83 -24.22 -19.74
N SER A 66 15.93 -25.54 -19.96
CA SER A 66 17.22 -26.20 -20.04
C SER A 66 18.08 -25.65 -21.17
N ASP A 67 17.49 -25.31 -22.32
CA ASP A 67 18.21 -24.76 -23.48
C ASP A 67 18.76 -23.35 -23.21
N LEU A 68 18.07 -22.54 -22.39
CA LEU A 68 18.59 -21.24 -21.94
C LEU A 68 19.91 -21.35 -21.18
N PHE A 69 20.14 -22.47 -20.49
CA PHE A 69 21.36 -22.70 -19.71
C PHE A 69 22.43 -23.47 -20.49
N LYS A 70 22.16 -23.89 -21.73
CA LYS A 70 23.15 -24.48 -22.64
C LYS A 70 23.99 -23.38 -23.29
N TRP A 71 24.94 -22.84 -22.55
CA TRP A 71 25.84 -21.80 -23.04
C TRP A 71 27.01 -22.40 -23.78
N ASP A 72 27.01 -22.25 -25.11
CA ASP A 72 28.16 -22.62 -25.93
C ASP A 72 29.20 -21.48 -25.94
N TRP A 73 30.12 -21.55 -24.98
CA TRP A 73 31.24 -20.60 -24.88
C TRP A 73 32.14 -20.59 -26.12
N LYS A 74 32.18 -21.68 -26.91
CA LYS A 74 32.94 -21.71 -28.16
C LYS A 74 32.22 -20.91 -29.24
N ASP A 75 30.90 -21.02 -29.33
CA ASP A 75 30.09 -20.18 -30.22
C ASP A 75 30.19 -18.70 -29.83
N PHE A 76 30.09 -18.38 -28.53
CA PHE A 76 30.08 -16.99 -28.06
C PHE A 76 31.40 -16.25 -28.28
N LEU A 77 32.51 -16.99 -28.36
CA LEU A 77 33.86 -16.46 -28.57
C LEU A 77 34.29 -16.51 -30.05
N LYS A 78 33.54 -17.18 -30.92
CA LYS A 78 33.81 -17.18 -32.36
C LYS A 78 33.51 -15.80 -32.95
N PRO A 79 34.37 -15.28 -33.83
CA PRO A 79 34.05 -14.08 -34.60
C PRO A 79 33.01 -14.42 -35.68
N ASP A 80 31.97 -13.60 -35.77
CA ASP A 80 30.99 -13.64 -36.85
C ASP A 80 31.66 -13.27 -38.20
N SER A 81 30.92 -13.33 -39.31
CA SER A 81 31.40 -12.95 -40.66
C SER A 81 31.99 -11.53 -40.77
N LEU A 82 31.71 -10.67 -39.79
CA LEU A 82 32.22 -9.29 -39.66
C LEU A 82 33.40 -9.17 -38.68
N GLY A 83 33.96 -10.28 -38.19
CA GLY A 83 35.05 -10.30 -37.20
C GLY A 83 34.63 -9.98 -35.77
N ASN A 84 33.33 -9.77 -35.53
CA ASN A 84 32.80 -9.38 -34.22
C ASN A 84 32.44 -10.61 -33.39
N VAL A 85 32.87 -10.62 -32.14
CA VAL A 85 32.58 -11.69 -31.18
C VAL A 85 31.26 -11.40 -30.47
N PHE A 86 30.33 -12.37 -30.45
CA PHE A 86 29.02 -12.23 -29.79
C PHE A 86 29.15 -11.77 -28.34
N PHE A 87 30.07 -12.36 -27.56
CA PHE A 87 30.32 -11.97 -26.17
C PHE A 87 30.68 -10.48 -26.02
N ASN A 88 31.58 -9.96 -26.87
CA ASN A 88 31.97 -8.54 -26.84
C ASN A 88 30.80 -7.63 -27.21
N LYS A 89 29.97 -8.07 -28.16
CA LYS A 89 28.75 -7.35 -28.55
C LYS A 89 27.72 -7.33 -27.42
N ALA A 90 27.54 -8.46 -26.71
CA ALA A 90 26.64 -8.55 -25.57
C ALA A 90 27.09 -7.66 -24.41
N MET A 91 28.39 -7.66 -24.08
CA MET A 91 28.97 -6.82 -23.04
C MET A 91 28.94 -5.32 -23.36
N SER A 92 29.23 -4.94 -24.61
CA SER A 92 29.13 -3.55 -25.04
C SER A 92 27.67 -3.07 -25.06
N SER A 93 26.73 -3.94 -25.45
CA SER A 93 25.29 -3.67 -25.48
C SER A 93 24.68 -3.49 -24.08
N ILE A 94 24.94 -4.45 -23.17
CA ILE A 94 25.33 -4.21 -21.77
C ILE A 94 25.48 -2.76 -21.31
N PHE A 95 26.73 -2.35 -21.44
CA PHE A 95 27.26 -1.11 -20.96
C PHE A 95 26.57 0.09 -21.58
N LEU A 96 26.29 0.05 -22.88
CA LEU A 96 25.56 1.10 -23.59
C LEU A 96 24.13 1.27 -23.04
N THR A 97 23.45 0.15 -22.76
CA THR A 97 22.13 0.14 -22.12
C THR A 97 22.18 0.81 -20.74
N MET A 98 23.21 0.54 -19.94
CA MET A 98 23.40 1.20 -18.64
C MET A 98 23.65 2.70 -18.77
N LEU A 99 24.49 3.13 -19.72
CA LEU A 99 24.79 4.55 -19.93
C LEU A 99 23.56 5.34 -20.38
N ILE A 100 22.78 4.81 -21.32
CA ILE A 100 21.55 5.45 -21.81
C ILE A 100 20.45 5.44 -20.74
N ALA A 101 20.36 4.36 -19.94
CA ALA A 101 19.49 4.37 -18.78
C ALA A 101 19.86 5.50 -17.82
N PHE A 102 21.16 5.68 -17.57
CA PHE A 102 21.69 6.70 -16.67
C PHE A 102 21.39 8.13 -17.14
N SER A 103 21.67 8.44 -18.40
CA SER A 103 21.35 9.75 -18.99
C SER A 103 19.85 10.04 -18.95
N GLY A 104 19.02 9.08 -19.39
CA GLY A 104 17.57 9.19 -19.36
C GLY A 104 17.03 9.39 -17.95
N THR A 105 17.55 8.65 -16.95
CA THR A 105 17.14 8.81 -15.55
C THR A 105 17.44 10.22 -15.05
N ILE A 106 18.65 10.74 -15.28
CA ILE A 106 19.05 12.06 -14.77
C ILE A 106 18.21 13.16 -15.42
N ILE A 107 18.04 13.13 -16.74
CA ILE A 107 17.22 14.11 -17.46
C ILE A 107 15.78 14.09 -16.92
N GLY A 108 15.19 12.91 -16.77
CA GLY A 108 13.84 12.77 -16.25
C GLY A 108 13.68 13.26 -14.81
N VAL A 109 14.66 13.00 -13.93
CA VAL A 109 14.66 13.48 -12.54
C VAL A 109 14.81 15.01 -12.48
N ILE A 110 15.69 15.59 -13.31
CA ILE A 110 15.86 17.06 -13.40
C ILE A 110 14.55 17.72 -13.80
N LEU A 111 13.83 17.17 -14.77
CA LEU A 111 12.51 17.66 -15.18
C LEU A 111 11.43 17.42 -14.11
N ALA A 112 11.53 16.33 -13.35
CA ALA A 112 10.53 15.97 -12.34
C ALA A 112 10.53 16.93 -11.16
N ILE A 113 11.70 17.38 -10.70
CA ILE A 113 11.83 18.25 -9.51
C ILE A 113 10.97 19.53 -9.62
N PRO A 114 11.10 20.39 -10.66
CA PRO A 114 10.32 21.63 -10.75
C PRO A 114 8.83 21.35 -10.89
N VAL A 115 8.43 20.38 -11.73
CA VAL A 115 7.01 20.06 -11.94
C VAL A 115 6.36 19.52 -10.66
N SER A 116 7.09 18.73 -9.88
CA SER A 116 6.61 18.21 -8.59
C SER A 116 6.38 19.32 -7.57
N ILE A 117 7.27 20.31 -7.52
CA ILE A 117 7.12 21.48 -6.65
C ILE A 117 5.89 22.30 -7.07
N LEU A 118 5.69 22.51 -8.38
CA LEU A 118 4.51 23.21 -8.90
C LEU A 118 3.20 22.46 -8.59
N ALA A 119 3.23 21.13 -8.64
CA ALA A 119 2.10 20.28 -8.31
C ALA A 119 1.79 20.24 -6.81
N ALA A 120 2.73 20.58 -5.92
CA ALA A 120 2.56 20.47 -4.47
C ALA A 120 1.68 21.59 -3.89
N GLY A 121 0.49 21.21 -3.38
CA GLY A 121 -0.51 22.19 -2.91
C GLY A 121 -0.13 22.90 -1.60
N ASN A 122 0.81 22.36 -0.84
CA ASN A 122 1.36 22.97 0.37
C ASN A 122 2.41 24.05 0.09
N ILE A 123 3.00 24.08 -1.11
CA ILE A 123 3.97 25.09 -1.55
C ILE A 123 3.30 26.10 -2.49
N VAL A 124 2.67 25.62 -3.56
CA VAL A 124 2.02 26.48 -4.57
C VAL A 124 0.54 26.64 -4.26
N GLN A 125 0.17 27.81 -3.76
CA GLN A 125 -1.22 28.13 -3.39
C GLN A 125 -2.11 28.46 -4.60
N ASN A 126 -1.53 28.80 -5.75
CA ASN A 126 -2.29 29.07 -6.97
C ASN A 126 -2.87 27.76 -7.53
N LYS A 127 -4.19 27.60 -7.39
CA LYS A 127 -4.92 26.40 -7.83
C LYS A 127 -4.78 26.12 -9.33
N PHE A 128 -4.64 27.14 -10.17
CA PHE A 128 -4.51 26.95 -11.61
C PHE A 128 -3.18 26.26 -11.93
N ILE A 129 -2.06 26.84 -11.49
CA ILE A 129 -0.71 26.28 -11.67
C ILE A 129 -0.58 24.89 -11.03
N ASN A 130 -1.17 24.74 -9.84
CA ASN A 130 -1.15 23.47 -9.12
C ASN A 130 -1.88 22.36 -9.89
N ASN A 131 -3.09 22.66 -10.39
CA ASN A 131 -3.88 21.70 -11.13
C ASN A 131 -3.28 21.42 -12.51
N THR A 132 -2.74 22.42 -13.21
CA THR A 132 -2.09 22.20 -14.51
C THR A 132 -0.86 21.31 -14.37
N ALA A 133 -0.01 21.54 -13.37
CA ALA A 133 1.13 20.67 -13.10
C ALA A 133 0.69 19.23 -12.79
N LYS A 134 -0.37 19.04 -11.99
CA LYS A 134 -0.96 17.71 -11.72
C LYS A 134 -1.48 17.03 -12.99
N THR A 135 -2.16 17.78 -13.86
CA THR A 135 -2.64 17.26 -15.14
C THR A 135 -1.49 16.87 -16.07
N ILE A 136 -0.41 17.66 -16.14
CA ILE A 136 0.79 17.33 -16.93
C ILE A 136 1.41 16.02 -16.46
N ILE A 137 1.63 15.87 -15.13
CA ILE A 137 2.17 14.63 -14.56
C ILE A 137 1.28 13.45 -14.95
N ALA A 138 -0.04 13.62 -14.80
CA ALA A 138 -0.98 12.54 -15.03
C ALA A 138 -1.08 12.19 -16.53
N PHE A 139 -0.99 13.16 -17.44
CA PHE A 139 -0.92 12.94 -18.90
C PHE A 139 0.29 12.11 -19.32
N PHE A 140 1.50 12.48 -18.86
CA PHE A 140 2.71 11.71 -19.17
C PHE A 140 2.75 10.31 -18.52
N ARG A 141 1.80 10.02 -17.62
CA ARG A 141 1.68 8.75 -16.91
C ARG A 141 0.66 7.81 -17.51
N THR A 142 -0.26 8.32 -18.32
CA THR A 142 -1.32 7.51 -18.93
C THR A 142 -0.92 6.93 -20.28
N VAL A 143 -0.02 7.60 -21.02
CA VAL A 143 0.51 7.07 -22.29
C VAL A 143 1.53 5.96 -22.00
N PRO A 144 1.37 4.76 -22.58
CA PRO A 144 2.39 3.71 -22.50
C PRO A 144 3.70 4.17 -23.11
N SER A 145 4.85 3.85 -22.50
CA SER A 145 6.11 4.44 -22.97
C SER A 145 6.53 4.02 -24.37
N PHE A 146 6.17 2.80 -24.81
CA PHE A 146 6.54 2.33 -26.13
C PHE A 146 5.81 3.14 -27.22
N VAL A 147 4.67 3.76 -26.89
CA VAL A 147 4.01 4.72 -27.77
C VAL A 147 4.89 5.96 -27.94
N TYR A 148 5.55 6.44 -26.87
CA TYR A 148 6.57 7.48 -27.02
C TYR A 148 7.71 6.99 -27.91
N ALA A 149 8.15 5.74 -27.78
CA ALA A 149 9.17 5.20 -28.68
C ALA A 149 8.73 5.22 -30.15
N LEU A 150 7.53 4.74 -30.46
CA LEU A 150 6.97 4.79 -31.82
C LEU A 150 6.93 6.21 -32.39
N ILE A 151 6.47 7.18 -31.60
CA ILE A 151 6.40 8.59 -32.01
C ILE A 151 7.80 9.18 -32.23
N PHE A 152 8.71 9.01 -31.27
CA PHE A 152 10.04 9.62 -31.33
C PHE A 152 10.98 8.98 -32.36
N VAL A 153 10.76 7.71 -32.74
CA VAL A 153 11.46 7.10 -33.88
C VAL A 153 11.21 7.88 -35.17
N GLY A 154 10.02 8.46 -35.38
CA GLY A 154 9.73 9.29 -36.56
C GLY A 154 10.51 10.61 -36.61
N TYR A 155 10.98 11.11 -35.47
CA TYR A 155 11.75 12.37 -35.38
C TYR A 155 13.27 12.16 -35.36
N PHE A 156 13.73 11.15 -34.64
CA PHE A 156 15.14 10.95 -34.30
C PHE A 156 15.70 9.60 -34.79
N GLY A 157 14.89 8.81 -35.49
CA GLY A 157 15.25 7.47 -35.97
C GLY A 157 15.38 6.44 -34.84
N GLN A 158 15.91 5.26 -35.18
CA GLN A 158 16.23 4.19 -34.21
C GLN A 158 17.59 4.44 -33.53
N THR A 159 17.71 5.58 -32.83
CA THR A 159 18.99 6.05 -32.26
C THR A 159 19.01 6.02 -30.73
N ASN A 160 20.20 6.16 -30.16
CA ASN A 160 20.42 6.27 -28.71
C ASN A 160 19.65 7.47 -28.11
N LEU A 161 19.48 8.54 -28.90
CA LEU A 161 18.75 9.75 -28.50
C LEU A 161 17.26 9.44 -28.27
N THR A 162 16.62 8.73 -29.20
CA THR A 162 15.22 8.31 -29.09
C THR A 162 14.97 7.56 -27.79
N VAL A 163 15.79 6.54 -27.51
CA VAL A 163 15.67 5.74 -26.29
C VAL A 163 15.90 6.60 -25.04
N THR A 164 16.91 7.48 -25.07
CA THR A 164 17.18 8.39 -23.94
C THR A 164 15.98 9.29 -23.63
N ILE A 165 15.35 9.88 -24.64
CA ILE A 165 14.17 10.77 -24.48
C ILE A 165 12.98 9.98 -23.92
N VAL A 166 12.71 8.78 -24.45
CA VAL A 166 11.63 7.92 -23.97
C VAL A 166 11.83 7.56 -22.51
N LEU A 167 13.06 7.20 -22.10
CA LEU A 167 13.40 6.91 -20.71
C LEU A 167 13.33 8.15 -19.82
N ALA A 168 13.69 9.32 -20.33
CA ALA A 168 13.55 10.58 -19.60
C ALA A 168 12.08 10.89 -19.30
N ILE A 169 11.19 10.71 -20.29
CA ILE A 169 9.74 10.89 -20.11
C ILE A 169 9.18 9.87 -19.13
N PHE A 170 9.55 8.59 -19.26
CA PHE A 170 9.14 7.53 -18.34
C PHE A 170 9.61 7.81 -16.90
N THR A 171 10.87 8.22 -16.73
CA THR A 171 11.42 8.59 -15.42
C THR A 171 10.72 9.80 -14.85
N PHE A 172 10.51 10.84 -15.67
CA PHE A 172 9.78 12.05 -15.30
C PHE A 172 8.39 11.70 -14.76
N SER A 173 7.67 10.83 -15.46
CA SER A 173 6.31 10.41 -15.14
C SER A 173 6.19 9.74 -13.77
N ILE A 174 7.07 8.77 -13.48
CA ILE A 174 7.08 8.05 -12.19
C ILE A 174 7.60 8.94 -11.07
N THR A 175 8.74 9.60 -11.30
CA THR A 175 9.45 10.34 -10.27
C THR A 175 8.71 11.60 -9.86
N SER A 176 8.02 12.27 -10.79
CA SER A 176 7.22 13.45 -10.47
C SER A 176 6.11 13.15 -9.49
N LYS A 177 5.42 12.01 -9.65
CA LYS A 177 4.36 11.60 -8.73
C LYS A 177 4.91 11.32 -7.33
N ILE A 178 6.02 10.57 -7.26
CA ILE A 178 6.67 10.22 -5.99
C ILE A 178 7.13 11.49 -5.27
N PHE A 179 7.80 12.41 -5.96
CA PHE A 179 8.27 13.67 -5.37
C PHE A 179 7.13 14.57 -4.96
N PHE A 180 6.12 14.74 -5.80
CA PHE A 180 4.94 15.52 -5.47
C PHE A 180 4.29 15.04 -4.16
N GLU A 181 4.04 13.73 -4.01
CA GLU A 181 3.46 13.16 -2.79
C GLU A 181 4.36 13.40 -1.57
N ARG A 182 5.69 13.24 -1.72
CA ARG A 182 6.64 13.51 -0.62
C ARG A 182 6.67 14.97 -0.24
N ILE A 183 6.61 15.88 -1.22
CA ILE A 183 6.60 17.32 -1.00
C ILE A 183 5.34 17.73 -0.24
N GLU A 184 4.16 17.20 -0.59
CA GLU A 184 2.91 17.51 0.13
C GLU A 184 2.94 17.12 1.62
N HIS A 185 3.78 16.14 2.00
CA HIS A 185 3.94 15.68 3.38
C HIS A 185 5.04 16.41 4.18
N ILE A 186 5.75 17.37 3.59
CA ILE A 186 6.81 18.14 4.28
C ILE A 186 6.23 19.00 5.41
N ASN A 187 6.97 19.12 6.51
CA ASN A 187 6.64 20.03 7.59
C ASN A 187 6.90 21.49 7.18
N THR A 188 5.85 22.17 6.73
CA THR A 188 5.91 23.58 6.27
C THR A 188 6.18 24.58 7.39
N ARG A 189 6.09 24.18 8.67
CA ARG A 189 6.33 25.09 9.81
C ARG A 189 7.75 25.65 9.82
N ILE A 190 8.76 24.83 9.49
CA ILE A 190 10.17 25.26 9.43
C ILE A 190 10.37 26.31 8.33
N PHE A 191 9.69 26.13 7.21
CA PHE A 191 9.73 27.08 6.09
C PHE A 191 9.07 28.42 6.47
N ILE A 192 7.91 28.38 7.11
CA ILE A 192 7.19 29.58 7.56
C ILE A 192 7.97 30.29 8.66
N SER A 193 8.56 29.57 9.62
CA SER A 193 9.36 30.16 10.69
C SER A 193 10.60 30.88 10.15
N GLN A 194 11.27 30.31 9.13
CA GLN A 194 12.40 30.96 8.46
C GLN A 194 11.98 32.24 7.72
N GLN A 195 10.78 32.27 7.11
CA GLN A 195 10.25 33.50 6.54
C GLN A 195 9.93 34.55 7.59
N ALA A 196 9.40 34.12 8.75
CA ALA A 196 9.11 35.01 9.87
C ALA A 196 10.38 35.65 10.44
N THR A 197 11.53 34.98 10.36
CA THR A 197 12.85 35.55 10.72
C THR A 197 13.45 36.45 9.63
N GLY A 198 12.71 36.78 8.57
CA GLY A 198 13.15 37.66 7.48
C GLY A 198 13.89 36.96 6.33
N ALA A 199 13.96 35.62 6.30
CA ALA A 199 14.57 34.91 5.17
C ALA A 199 13.68 35.00 3.92
N GLY A 200 14.25 35.40 2.78
CA GLY A 200 13.56 35.37 1.49
C GLY A 200 13.06 33.97 1.12
N LYS A 201 12.01 33.88 0.30
CA LYS A 201 11.33 32.61 -0.05
C LYS A 201 12.29 31.54 -0.58
N PHE A 202 13.24 31.91 -1.43
CA PHE A 202 14.23 30.98 -1.98
C PHE A 202 15.21 30.47 -0.92
N ARG A 203 15.69 31.36 -0.03
CA ARG A 203 16.59 30.99 1.07
C ARG A 203 15.88 30.06 2.04
N ALA A 204 14.66 30.40 2.46
CA ALA A 204 13.83 29.55 3.30
C ALA A 204 13.53 28.19 2.65
N PHE A 205 13.28 28.16 1.33
CA PHE A 205 13.07 26.91 0.60
C PHE A 205 14.32 26.03 0.61
N ARG A 206 15.49 26.60 0.31
CA ARG A 206 16.77 25.88 0.31
C ARG A 206 17.15 25.34 1.69
N THR A 207 16.86 26.06 2.76
CA THR A 207 17.24 25.64 4.12
C THR A 207 16.19 24.73 4.79
N ALA A 208 14.90 24.96 4.53
CA ALA A 208 13.84 24.19 5.17
C ALA A 208 13.37 22.98 4.34
N VAL A 209 13.20 23.14 3.02
CA VAL A 209 12.53 22.15 2.16
C VAL A 209 13.54 21.20 1.52
N VAL A 210 14.62 21.71 0.91
CA VAL A 210 15.61 20.90 0.18
C VAL A 210 16.22 19.78 1.04
N PRO A 211 16.61 20.00 2.32
CA PRO A 211 17.17 18.93 3.15
C PRO A 211 16.17 17.82 3.48
N GLN A 212 14.87 18.15 3.55
CA GLN A 212 13.81 17.17 3.80
C GLN A 212 13.54 16.30 2.56
N ILE A 213 13.80 16.80 1.35
CA ILE A 213 13.57 16.05 0.09
C ILE A 213 14.82 15.41 -0.50
N SER A 214 16.02 15.88 -0.18
CA SER A 214 17.26 15.46 -0.86
C SER A 214 17.48 13.94 -0.83
N ASN A 215 17.31 13.31 0.33
CA ASN A 215 17.43 11.85 0.47
C ASN A 215 16.39 11.08 -0.35
N HIS A 216 15.19 11.64 -0.49
CA HIS A 216 14.14 11.07 -1.32
C HIS A 216 14.45 11.24 -2.81
N ILE A 217 15.04 12.37 -3.21
CA ILE A 217 15.52 12.58 -4.57
C ILE A 217 16.51 11.51 -4.96
N THR A 218 17.57 11.34 -4.18
CA THR A 218 18.60 10.35 -4.50
C THR A 218 18.06 8.93 -4.48
N SER A 219 17.17 8.60 -3.53
CA SER A 219 16.52 7.28 -3.49
C SER A 219 15.63 7.01 -4.71
N ALA A 220 14.88 8.01 -5.16
CA ALA A 220 14.04 7.89 -6.36
C ALA A 220 14.87 7.81 -7.64
N THR A 221 15.98 8.56 -7.74
CA THR A 221 16.91 8.48 -8.87
C THR A 221 17.46 7.06 -9.01
N PHE A 222 17.93 6.45 -7.92
CA PHE A 222 18.45 5.08 -7.98
C PHE A 222 17.37 4.04 -8.30
N TYR A 223 16.18 4.20 -7.74
CA TYR A 223 15.03 3.35 -8.09
C TYR A 223 14.65 3.47 -9.57
N ALA A 224 14.63 4.70 -10.11
CA ALA A 224 14.35 4.95 -11.51
C ALA A 224 15.45 4.40 -12.42
N LEU A 225 16.73 4.49 -12.02
CA LEU A 225 17.85 3.90 -12.76
C LEU A 225 17.71 2.38 -12.90
N GLU A 226 17.47 1.69 -11.79
CA GLU A 226 17.23 0.24 -11.77
C GLU A 226 16.03 -0.15 -12.64
N THR A 227 14.96 0.64 -12.57
CA THR A 227 13.76 0.41 -13.37
C THR A 227 14.03 0.64 -14.86
N ASN A 228 14.75 1.70 -15.23
CA ASN A 228 15.05 2.04 -16.62
C ASN A 228 15.90 0.98 -17.32
N ILE A 229 16.86 0.37 -16.63
CA ILE A 229 17.69 -0.68 -17.22
C ILE A 229 16.86 -1.91 -17.57
N ARG A 230 15.96 -2.32 -16.66
CA ARG A 230 14.97 -3.35 -16.94
C ARG A 230 14.04 -2.94 -18.08
N TYR A 231 13.72 -1.65 -18.18
CA TYR A 231 12.76 -1.15 -19.14
C TYR A 231 13.32 -1.01 -20.56
N ILE A 232 14.61 -0.74 -20.74
CA ILE A 232 15.24 -0.69 -22.07
C ILE A 232 15.09 -2.03 -22.78
N SER A 233 15.20 -3.13 -22.05
CA SER A 233 15.01 -4.46 -22.65
C SER A 233 13.60 -4.67 -23.22
N VAL A 234 12.60 -3.95 -22.70
CA VAL A 234 11.21 -3.96 -23.20
C VAL A 234 11.07 -3.06 -24.43
N ILE A 235 11.56 -1.81 -24.35
CA ILE A 235 11.48 -0.84 -25.46
C ILE A 235 12.34 -1.29 -26.65
N GLY A 236 13.42 -2.03 -26.38
CA GLY A 236 14.38 -2.48 -27.37
C GLY A 236 13.78 -3.37 -28.47
N GLY A 237 12.65 -4.05 -28.25
CA GLY A 237 11.92 -4.73 -29.33
C GLY A 237 11.28 -3.75 -30.33
N VAL A 238 10.81 -2.59 -29.86
CA VAL A 238 10.20 -1.56 -30.72
C VAL A 238 11.25 -0.67 -31.37
N THR A 239 12.24 -0.22 -30.59
CA THR A 239 13.29 0.68 -31.09
C THR A 239 14.45 -0.04 -31.74
N LYS A 240 14.49 -1.38 -31.67
CA LYS A 240 15.61 -2.22 -32.10
C LYS A 240 16.93 -1.73 -31.52
N PHE A 241 16.93 -1.51 -30.20
CA PHE A 241 18.07 -0.93 -29.48
C PHE A 241 18.63 -1.82 -28.35
N GLY A 242 19.94 -1.72 -28.12
CA GLY A 242 20.63 -2.27 -26.95
C GLY A 242 20.48 -3.78 -26.80
N ILE A 243 20.45 -4.24 -25.54
CA ILE A 243 20.32 -5.68 -25.25
C ILE A 243 18.95 -6.22 -25.70
N GLY A 244 17.91 -5.39 -25.69
CA GLY A 244 16.57 -5.76 -26.15
C GLY A 244 16.58 -6.23 -27.61
N ARG A 245 17.27 -5.50 -28.51
CA ARG A 245 17.45 -5.92 -29.92
C ARG A 245 18.10 -7.29 -30.03
N MET A 246 19.15 -7.54 -29.25
CA MET A 246 19.88 -8.80 -29.31
C MET A 246 19.04 -9.97 -28.81
N ILE A 247 18.24 -9.75 -27.76
CA ILE A 247 17.29 -10.74 -27.25
C ILE A 247 16.25 -11.04 -28.34
N ASP A 248 15.64 -10.01 -28.91
CA ASP A 248 14.60 -10.12 -29.94
C ASP A 248 15.11 -10.87 -31.17
N SER A 249 16.28 -10.49 -31.69
CA SER A 249 16.88 -11.20 -32.83
C SER A 249 17.24 -12.64 -32.50
N SER A 250 17.75 -12.92 -31.29
CA SER A 250 18.11 -14.30 -30.91
C SER A 250 16.86 -15.19 -30.75
N ILE A 251 15.72 -14.60 -30.38
CA ILE A 251 14.42 -15.30 -30.36
C ILE A 251 13.93 -15.57 -31.78
N GLU A 252 14.02 -14.60 -32.69
CA GLU A 252 13.65 -14.76 -34.10
C GLU A 252 14.43 -15.91 -34.79
N TYR A 253 15.69 -16.12 -34.41
CA TYR A 253 16.54 -17.21 -34.93
C TYR A 253 16.51 -18.50 -34.10
N ASP A 254 15.63 -18.62 -33.09
CA ASP A 254 15.51 -19.80 -32.22
C ASP A 254 16.81 -20.15 -31.44
N GLU A 255 17.69 -19.16 -31.23
CA GLU A 255 18.99 -19.32 -30.56
C GLU A 255 18.87 -19.19 -29.02
N TRP A 256 18.16 -20.13 -28.39
CA TRP A 256 17.83 -20.06 -26.96
C TRP A 256 19.04 -20.00 -26.02
N GLY A 257 20.18 -20.59 -26.40
CA GLY A 257 21.42 -20.48 -25.63
C GLY A 257 21.93 -19.03 -25.53
N ARG A 258 21.84 -18.26 -26.62
CA ARG A 258 22.20 -16.83 -26.66
C ARG A 258 21.18 -15.99 -25.90
N VAL A 259 19.88 -16.31 -26.03
CA VAL A 259 18.80 -15.68 -25.25
C VAL A 259 19.08 -15.84 -23.75
N GLY A 260 19.31 -17.07 -23.29
CA GLY A 260 19.55 -17.35 -21.87
C GLY A 260 20.80 -16.68 -21.31
N PHE A 261 21.87 -16.56 -22.11
CA PHE A 261 23.05 -15.78 -21.74
C PHE A 261 22.73 -14.29 -21.58
N LEU A 262 22.04 -13.67 -22.56
CA LEU A 262 21.66 -12.25 -22.52
C LEU A 262 20.74 -11.95 -21.33
N LEU A 263 19.74 -12.80 -21.08
CA LEU A 263 18.85 -12.66 -19.92
C LEU A 263 19.61 -12.76 -18.60
N THR A 264 20.55 -13.69 -18.49
CA THR A 264 21.38 -13.84 -17.29
C THR A 264 22.29 -12.63 -17.08
N LEU A 265 22.87 -12.10 -18.15
CA LEU A 265 23.66 -10.88 -18.14
C LEU A 265 22.83 -9.68 -17.63
N LEU A 266 21.59 -9.56 -18.08
CA LEU A 266 20.66 -8.52 -17.64
C LEU A 266 20.31 -8.67 -16.15
N ILE A 267 19.97 -9.88 -15.70
CA ILE A 267 19.67 -10.15 -14.28
C ILE A 267 20.88 -9.82 -13.40
N LEU A 268 22.08 -10.25 -13.79
CA LEU A 268 23.31 -10.00 -13.05
C LEU A 268 23.62 -8.50 -12.95
N THR A 269 23.38 -7.75 -14.03
CA THR A 269 23.54 -6.28 -14.04
C THR A 269 22.57 -5.60 -13.09
N VAL A 270 21.29 -6.02 -13.07
CA VAL A 270 20.28 -5.48 -12.15
C VAL A 270 20.64 -5.80 -10.70
N VAL A 271 21.04 -7.04 -10.39
CA VAL A 271 21.47 -7.44 -9.05
C VAL A 271 22.71 -6.66 -8.61
N PHE A 272 23.70 -6.48 -9.49
CA PHE A 272 24.89 -5.67 -9.22
C PHE A 272 24.51 -4.23 -8.85
N LEU A 273 23.57 -3.61 -9.58
CA LEU A 273 23.11 -2.26 -9.29
C LEU A 273 22.37 -2.17 -7.96
N GLU A 274 21.53 -3.14 -7.62
CA GLU A 274 20.86 -3.15 -6.31
C GLU A 274 21.85 -3.20 -5.15
N VAL A 275 22.89 -4.02 -5.29
CA VAL A 275 23.98 -4.10 -4.32
C VAL A 275 24.73 -2.77 -4.25
N LEU A 276 25.08 -2.19 -5.40
CA LEU A 276 25.74 -0.87 -5.48
C LEU A 276 24.90 0.22 -4.81
N ILE A 277 23.60 0.29 -5.11
CA ILE A 277 22.66 1.25 -4.52
C ILE A 277 22.57 1.05 -3.01
N TYR A 278 22.52 -0.20 -2.54
CA TYR A 278 22.54 -0.51 -1.11
C TYR A 278 23.82 0.02 -0.44
N PHE A 279 24.99 -0.17 -1.05
CA PHE A 279 26.24 0.39 -0.57
C PHE A 279 26.23 1.92 -0.56
N VAL A 280 25.85 2.57 -1.66
CA VAL A 280 25.77 4.04 -1.75
C VAL A 280 24.83 4.60 -0.68
N LYS A 281 23.65 4.00 -0.50
CA LYS A 281 22.65 4.45 0.48
C LYS A 281 23.17 4.34 1.92
N ASN A 282 23.77 3.21 2.28
CA ASN A 282 24.20 2.96 3.65
C ASN A 282 25.51 3.66 4.03
N TYR A 283 26.43 3.85 3.08
CA TYR A 283 27.77 4.38 3.37
C TYR A 283 27.93 5.87 3.02
N ILE A 284 27.11 6.42 2.12
CA ILE A 284 27.25 7.80 1.62
C ILE A 284 26.05 8.69 2.00
N LEU A 285 24.81 8.19 1.92
CA LEU A 285 23.62 9.01 2.14
C LEU A 285 23.12 9.02 3.58
N LEU A 286 23.07 7.87 4.24
CA LEU A 286 22.66 7.78 5.65
C LEU A 286 23.74 8.37 6.56
N ASP A 287 23.64 9.68 6.78
CA ASP A 287 24.27 10.32 7.92
C ASP A 287 23.61 9.80 9.19
N ARG A 288 24.14 8.73 9.74
CA ARG A 288 23.96 8.49 11.17
C ARG A 288 24.61 9.69 11.87
N ASP A 289 23.96 10.30 12.85
CA ASP A 289 24.59 11.33 13.67
C ASP A 289 25.75 10.66 14.42
N PHE A 290 26.99 10.97 14.04
CA PHE A 290 28.22 10.43 14.66
C PHE A 290 28.58 11.19 15.94
N ILE A 291 27.64 11.95 16.51
CA ILE A 291 27.89 12.76 17.71
C ILE A 291 27.73 11.90 18.98
N LEU A 292 27.38 10.63 18.88
CA LEU A 292 27.94 9.63 19.80
C LEU A 292 29.07 8.91 19.06
N ASP A 293 30.14 8.58 19.77
CA ASP A 293 31.17 7.70 19.25
C ASP A 293 30.49 6.46 18.65
N GLN A 294 30.77 6.19 17.37
CA GLN A 294 30.21 5.04 16.67
C GLN A 294 30.52 3.74 17.42
N LYS A 295 31.63 3.72 18.17
CA LYS A 295 32.04 2.61 19.00
C LYS A 295 31.07 2.38 20.17
N ASP A 296 30.66 3.45 20.86
CA ASP A 296 29.76 3.37 22.02
C ASP A 296 28.32 3.09 21.59
N GLN A 297 27.84 3.76 20.53
CA GLN A 297 26.56 3.39 19.92
C GLN A 297 26.53 1.94 19.44
N LYS A 298 27.62 1.44 18.82
CA LYS A 298 27.68 0.03 18.40
C LYS A 298 27.72 -0.92 19.60
N LYS A 299 28.41 -0.56 20.68
CA LYS A 299 28.42 -1.34 21.94
C LYS A 299 27.00 -1.52 22.47
N TYR A 300 26.25 -0.43 22.65
CA TYR A 300 24.86 -0.49 23.14
C TYR A 300 23.91 -1.18 22.17
N ASN A 301 23.99 -0.86 20.86
CA ASN A 301 23.15 -1.52 19.85
C ASN A 301 23.43 -3.02 19.74
N ASN A 302 24.68 -3.44 19.86
CA ASN A 302 25.03 -4.86 19.85
C ASN A 302 24.48 -5.57 21.09
N LEU A 303 24.52 -4.94 22.26
CA LEU A 303 23.88 -5.44 23.50
C LEU A 303 22.37 -5.60 23.32
N ILE A 304 21.67 -4.57 22.83
CA ILE A 304 20.23 -4.62 22.54
C ILE A 304 19.92 -5.72 21.51
N LYS A 305 20.75 -5.86 20.47
CA LYS A 305 20.59 -6.91 19.46
C LYS A 305 20.82 -8.32 20.01
N GLN A 306 21.72 -8.49 20.97
CA GLN A 306 21.94 -9.76 21.66
C GLN A 306 20.75 -10.11 22.56
N ILE A 307 20.23 -9.15 23.33
CA ILE A 307 19.06 -9.31 24.18
C ILE A 307 17.82 -9.69 23.36
N SER A 308 17.57 -8.98 22.25
CA SER A 308 16.39 -9.21 21.40
C SER A 308 16.40 -10.55 20.67
N LYS A 309 17.58 -11.07 20.29
CA LYS A 309 17.71 -12.38 19.61
C LYS A 309 17.47 -13.58 20.52
N LEU A 310 17.63 -13.44 21.84
CA LEU A 310 17.48 -14.55 22.77
C LEU A 310 16.01 -14.89 23.00
N ASN A 311 15.69 -16.18 22.96
CA ASN A 311 14.38 -16.66 23.43
C ASN A 311 14.18 -16.35 24.93
N ASN A 312 12.94 -16.32 25.40
CA ASN A 312 12.63 -15.86 26.76
C ASN A 312 13.31 -16.71 27.85
N VAL A 313 13.39 -18.02 27.66
CA VAL A 313 14.04 -18.94 28.60
C VAL A 313 15.55 -18.69 28.67
N ASN A 314 16.25 -18.63 27.53
CA ASN A 314 17.69 -18.40 27.52
C ASN A 314 18.04 -16.96 27.96
N PHE A 315 17.17 -15.98 27.69
CA PHE A 315 17.32 -14.63 28.23
C PHE A 315 17.28 -14.66 29.75
N TYR A 316 16.25 -15.27 30.34
CA TYR A 316 16.09 -15.32 31.80
C TYR A 316 17.26 -16.05 32.47
N ILE A 317 17.69 -17.19 31.90
CA ILE A 317 18.86 -17.92 32.39
C ILE A 317 20.11 -17.04 32.36
N LYS A 318 20.40 -16.40 31.22
CA LYS A 318 21.66 -15.69 31.02
C LYS A 318 21.75 -14.38 31.80
N PHE A 319 20.69 -13.57 31.79
CA PHE A 319 20.71 -12.19 32.29
C PHE A 319 20.12 -12.03 33.70
N ILE A 320 19.36 -13.01 34.19
CA ILE A 320 18.77 -12.96 35.54
C ILE A 320 19.42 -14.01 36.44
N LEU A 321 19.35 -15.29 36.08
CA LEU A 321 19.85 -16.36 36.96
C LEU A 321 21.38 -16.45 37.00
N GLN A 322 22.04 -16.22 35.87
CA GLN A 322 23.49 -16.32 35.75
C GLN A 322 24.18 -14.96 35.83
N LYS A 323 23.50 -13.89 36.23
CA LYS A 323 24.08 -12.54 36.25
C LYS A 323 25.34 -12.50 37.12
N ASP A 324 25.19 -12.82 38.40
CA ASP A 324 26.26 -12.73 39.39
C ASP A 324 27.36 -13.77 39.13
N LEU A 325 26.98 -14.96 38.63
CA LEU A 325 27.94 -16.00 38.19
C LEU A 325 28.75 -15.56 36.97
N ASN A 326 28.15 -14.81 36.04
CA ASN A 326 28.87 -14.28 34.89
C ASN A 326 29.79 -13.11 35.27
N GLU A 327 29.38 -12.27 36.22
CA GLU A 327 30.21 -11.18 36.76
C GLU A 327 31.45 -11.73 37.49
N SER A 328 31.26 -12.67 38.42
CA SER A 328 32.36 -13.36 39.12
C SER A 328 33.28 -14.15 38.17
N LEU A 329 32.76 -14.72 37.08
CA LEU A 329 33.57 -15.38 36.05
C LEU A 329 34.48 -14.39 35.31
N ILE A 330 34.03 -13.15 35.09
CA ILE A 330 34.85 -12.10 34.47
C ILE A 330 35.95 -11.65 35.43
N GLU A 331 35.64 -11.46 36.71
CA GLU A 331 36.64 -11.12 37.74
C GLU A 331 37.71 -12.21 37.90
N ALA A 332 37.30 -13.48 38.01
CA ALA A 332 38.23 -14.60 38.11
C ALA A 332 39.14 -14.72 36.88
N LYS A 333 38.63 -14.42 35.67
CA LYS A 333 39.45 -14.36 34.46
C LYS A 333 40.44 -13.20 34.46
N ASN A 334 40.03 -12.01 34.91
CA ASN A 334 40.92 -10.86 35.01
C ASN A 334 42.05 -11.11 36.02
N ASN A 335 41.75 -11.82 37.10
CA ASN A 335 42.71 -12.23 38.12
C ASN A 335 43.53 -13.49 37.74
N LYS A 336 43.33 -14.06 36.54
CA LYS A 336 43.97 -15.30 36.04
C LYS A 336 43.84 -16.52 36.97
N ASP A 337 42.75 -16.59 37.75
CA ASP A 337 42.47 -17.69 38.69
C ASP A 337 41.76 -18.84 37.97
N ASN A 338 42.53 -19.78 37.42
CA ASN A 338 42.02 -20.85 36.57
C ASN A 338 41.13 -21.87 37.32
N GLU A 339 41.35 -22.08 38.62
CA GLU A 339 40.53 -23.00 39.43
C GLU A 339 39.14 -22.41 39.69
N LYS A 340 39.06 -21.14 40.10
CA LYS A 340 37.77 -20.45 40.26
C LYS A 340 36.99 -20.39 38.95
N VAL A 341 37.68 -20.17 37.82
CA VAL A 341 37.02 -20.18 36.50
C VAL A 341 36.39 -21.55 36.18
N LEU A 342 37.01 -22.66 36.59
CA LEU A 342 36.47 -23.99 36.35
C LEU A 342 35.23 -24.26 37.22
N LEU A 343 35.31 -23.92 38.51
CA LEU A 343 34.21 -24.06 39.47
C LEU A 343 32.99 -23.26 39.05
N ILE A 344 33.16 -21.98 38.72
CA ILE A 344 32.06 -21.11 38.29
C ILE A 344 31.42 -21.62 36.98
N LYS A 345 32.22 -22.15 36.03
CA LYS A 345 31.68 -22.77 34.81
C LYS A 345 30.83 -24.01 35.09
N GLN A 346 31.21 -24.83 36.06
CA GLN A 346 30.42 -26.00 36.47
C GLN A 346 29.10 -25.55 37.12
N GLU A 347 29.16 -24.52 37.96
CA GLU A 347 27.99 -23.96 38.64
C GLU A 347 27.01 -23.30 37.66
N ILE A 348 27.50 -22.59 36.63
CA ILE A 348 26.71 -22.06 35.51
C ILE A 348 25.99 -23.19 34.75
N LYS A 349 26.65 -24.33 34.51
CA LYS A 349 26.01 -25.48 33.84
C LYS A 349 24.93 -26.08 34.73
N LYS A 350 25.19 -26.22 36.02
CA LYS A 350 24.25 -26.78 37.01
C LYS A 350 22.99 -25.93 37.14
N THR A 351 23.14 -24.63 37.41
CA THR A 351 22.00 -23.68 37.48
C THR A 351 21.13 -23.68 36.23
N LYS A 352 21.75 -23.73 35.04
CA LYS A 352 21.01 -23.83 33.77
C LYS A 352 20.20 -25.12 33.65
N HIS A 353 20.77 -26.25 34.08
CA HIS A 353 20.11 -27.55 34.04
C HIS A 353 18.92 -27.59 35.02
N ASP A 354 19.16 -27.15 36.25
CA ASP A 354 18.17 -27.18 37.34
C ASP A 354 16.96 -26.31 37.01
N PHE A 355 17.19 -25.09 36.52
CA PHE A 355 16.09 -24.22 36.10
C PHE A 355 15.28 -24.81 34.93
N LYS A 356 15.93 -25.46 33.95
CA LYS A 356 15.21 -26.07 32.82
C LYS A 356 14.35 -27.25 33.26
N GLN A 357 14.84 -28.06 34.21
CA GLN A 357 14.10 -29.13 34.85
C GLN A 357 12.87 -28.58 35.58
N GLU A 358 13.09 -27.58 36.46
CA GLU A 358 12.03 -26.94 37.23
C GLU A 358 10.96 -26.30 36.33
N PHE A 359 11.37 -25.53 35.32
CA PHE A 359 10.48 -24.90 34.36
C PHE A 359 9.61 -25.94 33.63
N LYS A 360 10.19 -27.08 33.22
CA LYS A 360 9.46 -28.17 32.57
C LYS A 360 8.49 -28.86 33.55
N ASN A 361 8.89 -29.03 34.80
CA ASN A 361 8.05 -29.63 35.84
C ASN A 361 6.84 -28.75 36.16
N ASN A 362 7.02 -27.43 36.30
CA ASN A 362 5.93 -26.48 36.52
C ASN A 362 4.92 -26.47 35.36
N LEU A 363 5.41 -26.49 34.11
CA LEU A 363 4.53 -26.61 32.93
C LEU A 363 3.73 -27.92 32.91
N ASN A 364 4.37 -29.03 33.28
CA ASN A 364 3.69 -30.32 33.32
C ASN A 364 2.68 -30.41 34.47
N LYS A 365 2.97 -29.77 35.61
CA LYS A 365 2.05 -29.67 36.75
C LYS A 365 0.77 -28.94 36.36
N GLU A 366 0.87 -27.74 35.77
CA GLU A 366 -0.31 -26.98 35.30
C GLU A 366 -1.12 -27.74 34.25
N LYS A 367 -0.46 -28.44 33.32
CA LYS A 367 -1.15 -29.27 32.34
C LYS A 367 -1.95 -30.39 33.00
N LYS A 368 -1.37 -31.08 33.98
CA LYS A 368 -2.05 -32.16 34.71
C LYS A 368 -3.23 -31.62 35.53
N GLU A 369 -3.06 -30.48 36.20
CA GLU A 369 -4.15 -29.81 36.93
C GLU A 369 -5.28 -29.38 35.99
N PHE A 370 -4.94 -28.88 34.80
CA PHE A 370 -5.94 -28.51 33.79
C PHE A 370 -6.65 -29.72 33.19
N GLU A 371 -5.96 -30.84 32.96
CA GLU A 371 -6.57 -32.09 32.49
C GLU A 371 -7.62 -32.59 33.50
N LYS A 372 -7.30 -32.57 34.80
CA LYS A 372 -8.27 -32.87 35.87
C LYS A 372 -9.46 -31.91 35.85
N PHE A 373 -9.20 -30.60 35.78
CA PHE A 373 -10.24 -29.58 35.72
C PHE A 373 -11.14 -29.70 34.48
N LYS A 374 -10.58 -30.10 33.34
CA LYS A 374 -11.30 -30.28 32.07
C LYS A 374 -12.24 -31.48 32.12
N LEU A 375 -11.88 -32.53 32.85
CA LEU A 375 -12.75 -33.69 33.09
C LEU A 375 -13.96 -33.30 33.96
N GLU A 376 -13.77 -32.41 34.93
CA GLU A 376 -14.84 -31.91 35.81
C GLU A 376 -15.72 -30.83 35.15
N ASN A 377 -15.15 -30.00 34.26
CA ASN A 377 -15.82 -28.86 33.64
C ASN A 377 -15.76 -28.90 32.11
N ILE A 378 -16.79 -29.48 31.49
CA ILE A 378 -16.90 -29.71 30.04
C ILE A 378 -17.06 -28.38 29.25
N ASN A 379 -17.56 -27.32 29.88
CA ASN A 379 -17.84 -26.05 29.20
C ASN A 379 -16.55 -25.28 28.88
N SER A 380 -16.25 -25.08 27.59
CA SER A 380 -15.02 -24.42 27.14
C SER A 380 -14.82 -22.99 27.64
N LYS A 381 -15.88 -22.32 28.13
CA LYS A 381 -15.77 -20.98 28.72
C LYS A 381 -15.09 -20.97 30.08
N SER A 382 -15.21 -22.02 30.89
CA SER A 382 -14.60 -22.09 32.23
C SER A 382 -13.11 -22.44 32.21
N TRP A 383 -12.58 -22.80 31.04
CA TRP A 383 -11.15 -23.10 30.81
C TRP A 383 -10.26 -21.85 30.85
N PHE A 384 -10.86 -20.65 30.88
CA PHE A 384 -10.17 -19.37 30.91
C PHE A 384 -10.41 -18.68 32.24
N ILE A 385 -9.36 -18.07 32.78
CA ILE A 385 -9.41 -17.20 33.96
C ILE A 385 -9.10 -15.79 33.48
N TRP A 386 -9.90 -14.82 33.93
CA TRP A 386 -9.58 -13.42 33.76
C TRP A 386 -8.44 -13.05 34.71
N ASP A 387 -7.36 -12.52 34.15
CA ASP A 387 -6.22 -12.01 34.91
C ASP A 387 -6.39 -10.49 35.04
N ASP A 388 -6.66 -10.02 36.25
CA ASP A 388 -6.92 -8.61 36.54
C ASP A 388 -5.69 -7.72 36.31
N ASP A 389 -4.49 -8.23 36.62
CA ASP A 389 -3.24 -7.50 36.43
C ASP A 389 -2.93 -7.30 34.95
N LYS A 390 -3.19 -8.33 34.14
CA LYS A 390 -2.89 -8.30 32.70
C LYS A 390 -4.06 -7.86 31.83
N LYS A 391 -5.27 -7.74 32.40
CA LYS A 391 -6.53 -7.42 31.72
C LYS A 391 -6.80 -8.31 30.50
N ILE A 392 -6.47 -9.60 30.60
CA ILE A 392 -6.66 -10.60 29.54
C ILE A 392 -7.18 -11.91 30.11
N ASN A 393 -7.92 -12.67 29.29
CA ASN A 393 -8.30 -14.03 29.62
C ASN A 393 -7.15 -15.00 29.30
N ILE A 394 -6.67 -15.72 30.31
CA ILE A 394 -5.57 -16.67 30.19
C ILE A 394 -6.14 -18.09 30.32
N ARG A 395 -5.68 -19.02 29.47
CA ARG A 395 -6.06 -20.42 29.58
C ARG A 395 -5.36 -21.06 30.78
N ARG A 396 -6.10 -21.82 31.58
CA ARG A 396 -5.65 -22.36 32.89
C ARG A 396 -4.34 -23.16 32.84
N ASP A 397 -4.09 -23.93 31.77
CA ASP A 397 -2.86 -24.71 31.57
C ASP A 397 -1.64 -23.91 31.10
N LYS A 398 -1.80 -22.60 30.87
CA LYS A 398 -0.75 -21.71 30.38
C LYS A 398 -0.49 -20.54 31.31
N LYS A 399 -1.01 -20.56 32.53
CA LYS A 399 -0.89 -19.45 33.47
C LYS A 399 0.59 -19.19 33.79
N TYR A 400 1.33 -20.19 34.23
CA TYR A 400 2.77 -20.12 34.49
C TYR A 400 3.56 -19.66 33.27
N LEU A 401 3.24 -20.21 32.08
CA LEU A 401 3.92 -19.83 30.84
C LEU A 401 3.67 -18.36 30.48
N SER A 402 2.44 -17.89 30.66
CA SER A 402 2.02 -16.51 30.44
C SER A 402 2.74 -15.58 31.41
N ASP A 403 2.69 -15.89 32.70
CA ASP A 403 3.33 -15.14 33.78
C ASP A 403 4.84 -15.01 33.52
N PHE A 404 5.49 -16.12 33.19
CA PHE A 404 6.90 -16.13 32.84
C PHE A 404 7.21 -15.27 31.62
N ASN A 405 6.45 -15.42 30.53
CA ASN A 405 6.69 -14.64 29.32
C ASN A 405 6.47 -13.14 29.53
N PHE A 406 5.44 -12.75 30.27
CA PHE A 406 5.21 -11.34 30.62
C PHE A 406 6.31 -10.79 31.52
N LYS A 407 6.72 -11.54 32.55
CA LYS A 407 7.84 -11.18 33.42
C LYS A 407 9.11 -10.95 32.60
N VAL A 408 9.45 -11.89 31.71
CA VAL A 408 10.62 -11.78 30.84
C VAL A 408 10.50 -10.61 29.86
N MET A 409 9.32 -10.38 29.29
CA MET A 409 9.09 -9.25 28.39
C MET A 409 9.29 -7.92 29.12
N PHE A 410 8.74 -7.77 30.33
CA PHE A 410 8.93 -6.59 31.15
C PHE A 410 10.40 -6.36 31.51
N LEU A 411 11.10 -7.41 31.95
CA LEU A 411 12.54 -7.36 32.24
C LEU A 411 13.37 -6.98 31.00
N LYS A 412 13.04 -7.53 29.83
CA LYS A 412 13.69 -7.15 28.56
C LYS A 412 13.46 -5.68 28.22
N GLU A 413 12.21 -5.20 28.31
CA GLU A 413 11.88 -3.80 28.06
C GLU A 413 12.59 -2.87 29.05
N GLN A 414 12.66 -3.25 30.32
CA GLN A 414 13.36 -2.49 31.35
C GLN A 414 14.87 -2.43 31.08
N MET A 415 15.53 -3.57 30.83
CA MET A 415 16.96 -3.58 30.50
C MET A 415 17.27 -2.79 29.23
N ILE A 416 16.43 -2.88 28.19
CA ILE A 416 16.63 -2.10 26.96
C ILE A 416 16.51 -0.61 27.26
N LYS A 417 15.51 -0.19 28.04
CA LYS A 417 15.36 1.20 28.47
C LYS A 417 16.54 1.70 29.29
N GLU A 418 17.02 0.92 30.26
CA GLU A 418 18.20 1.25 31.07
C GLU A 418 19.44 1.43 30.19
N ILE A 419 19.62 0.55 29.19
CA ILE A 419 20.71 0.67 28.20
C ILE A 419 20.54 1.93 27.33
N GLU A 420 19.33 2.23 26.88
CA GLU A 420 19.03 3.41 26.07
C GLU A 420 19.20 4.71 26.87
N GLU A 421 18.79 4.74 28.14
CA GLU A 421 18.97 5.86 29.06
C GLU A 421 20.46 6.07 29.38
N SER A 422 21.21 4.98 29.62
CA SER A 422 22.66 5.04 29.83
C SER A 422 23.36 5.62 28.59
N ALA A 423 23.00 5.15 27.40
CA ALA A 423 23.51 5.68 26.14
C ALA A 423 23.15 7.17 25.93
N LEU A 424 21.94 7.58 26.34
CA LEU A 424 21.50 8.97 26.26
C LEU A 424 22.24 9.88 27.25
N ASN A 425 22.52 9.38 28.46
CA ASN A 425 23.24 10.12 29.49
C ASN A 425 24.71 10.33 29.08
N GLU A 426 25.39 9.27 28.62
CA GLU A 426 26.73 9.39 28.05
C GLU A 426 26.75 10.35 26.85
N HIS A 427 25.72 10.33 25.99
CA HIS A 427 25.60 11.30 24.90
C HIS A 427 25.48 12.75 25.39
N LYS A 428 24.63 12.99 26.40
CA LYS A 428 24.44 14.33 26.97
C LYS A 428 25.71 14.84 27.65
N GLU A 429 26.42 13.96 28.36
CA GLU A 429 27.70 14.29 28.98
C GLU A 429 28.76 14.61 27.92
N TYR A 430 28.85 13.79 26.87
CA TYR A 430 29.68 14.06 25.71
C TYR A 430 29.36 15.41 25.05
N LEU A 431 28.08 15.75 24.86
CA LEU A 431 27.65 17.04 24.31
C LEU A 431 28.03 18.23 25.21
N LYS A 432 28.06 18.05 26.53
CA LYS A 432 28.52 19.10 27.48
C LYS A 432 30.03 19.30 27.41
N THR A 433 30.79 18.22 27.19
CA THR A 433 32.26 18.29 27.07
C THR A 433 32.75 18.76 25.70
N LEU A 434 31.89 18.77 24.68
CA LEU A 434 32.25 19.12 23.31
C LEU A 434 32.47 20.63 23.13
N THR A 435 33.71 21.02 22.88
CA THR A 435 34.02 22.39 22.44
C THR A 435 33.81 22.56 20.92
N ILE A 436 33.45 23.76 20.44
CA ILE A 436 33.23 24.06 19.01
C ILE A 436 34.44 23.62 18.15
N ASN A 437 35.65 23.81 18.66
CA ASN A 437 36.88 23.43 17.97
C ASN A 437 37.05 21.91 17.88
N GLU A 438 36.71 21.15 18.92
CA GLU A 438 36.70 19.68 18.88
C GLU A 438 35.60 19.13 17.98
N VAL A 439 34.43 19.76 17.96
CA VAL A 439 33.34 19.43 17.02
C VAL A 439 33.85 19.58 15.59
N ILE A 440 34.47 20.71 15.25
CA ILE A 440 34.99 20.96 13.88
C ILE A 440 36.11 19.97 13.53
N LYS A 441 36.97 19.62 14.50
CA LYS A 441 38.10 18.69 14.30
C LYS A 441 37.66 17.22 14.19
N LYS A 442 36.62 16.81 14.94
CA LYS A 442 36.04 15.45 14.94
C LYS A 442 34.96 15.23 13.89
N ASN A 443 34.30 16.29 13.39
CA ASN A 443 33.24 16.14 12.40
C ASN A 443 33.86 15.63 11.10
N PRO A 444 33.61 14.36 10.71
CA PRO A 444 34.12 13.86 9.44
C PRO A 444 33.56 14.77 8.35
N ARG A 445 34.40 15.20 7.40
CA ARG A 445 33.97 16.04 6.27
C ARG A 445 33.08 15.22 5.31
N LYS A 446 31.93 14.73 5.78
CA LYS A 446 31.00 13.86 5.02
C LYS A 446 30.41 14.57 3.81
N TRP A 447 30.37 15.90 3.86
CA TRP A 447 30.05 16.70 2.68
C TRP A 447 31.00 16.39 1.51
N ILE A 448 32.28 16.08 1.77
CA ILE A 448 33.23 15.62 0.73
C ILE A 448 32.77 14.30 0.12
N LYS A 449 32.31 13.33 0.93
CA LYS A 449 31.78 12.06 0.40
C LYS A 449 30.58 12.28 -0.50
N ARG A 450 29.63 13.14 -0.09
CA ARG A 450 28.46 13.49 -0.91
C ARG A 450 28.82 14.25 -2.16
N VAL A 451 29.71 15.24 -2.06
CA VAL A 451 30.21 15.99 -3.22
C VAL A 451 30.96 15.07 -4.17
N SER A 452 31.80 14.15 -3.67
CA SER A 452 32.50 13.17 -4.50
C SER A 452 31.52 12.24 -5.21
N LEU A 453 30.47 11.76 -4.53
CA LEU A 453 29.43 10.95 -5.16
C LEU A 453 28.70 11.75 -6.26
N TYR A 454 28.27 12.98 -5.97
CA TYR A 454 27.60 13.81 -6.96
C TYR A 454 28.51 14.17 -8.13
N LEU A 455 29.81 14.38 -7.90
CA LEU A 455 30.80 14.64 -8.93
C LEU A 455 31.04 13.39 -9.80
N ILE A 456 31.13 12.20 -9.20
CA ILE A 456 31.18 10.93 -9.92
C ILE A 456 29.92 10.75 -10.78
N LEU A 457 28.72 10.92 -10.18
CA LEU A 457 27.45 10.81 -10.92
C LEU A 457 27.37 11.83 -12.06
N PHE A 458 27.84 13.07 -11.84
CA PHE A 458 27.89 14.11 -12.85
C PHE A 458 28.89 13.80 -13.97
N THR A 459 30.04 13.22 -13.62
CA THR A 459 31.06 12.79 -14.60
C THR A 459 30.53 11.63 -15.44
N ILE A 460 29.90 10.63 -14.81
CA ILE A 460 29.23 9.53 -15.53
C ILE A 460 28.10 10.10 -16.39
N PHE A 461 27.41 11.16 -15.95
CA PHE A 461 26.35 11.78 -16.73
C PHE A 461 26.91 12.44 -17.99
N ILE A 462 27.95 13.27 -17.86
CA ILE A 462 28.62 13.89 -19.01
C ILE A 462 29.16 12.81 -19.95
N TYR A 463 29.80 11.76 -19.42
CA TYR A 463 30.27 10.64 -20.20
C TYR A 463 29.12 9.91 -20.90
N SER A 464 27.98 9.69 -20.24
CA SER A 464 26.81 9.07 -20.87
C SER A 464 26.20 9.94 -21.98
N LEU A 465 26.30 11.27 -21.88
CA LEU A 465 25.84 12.18 -22.93
C LEU A 465 26.71 12.09 -24.18
N SER A 466 28.01 11.74 -24.08
CA SER A 466 28.87 11.62 -25.28
C SER A 466 28.50 10.44 -26.18
N PHE A 467 27.77 9.43 -25.66
CA PHE A 467 27.24 8.31 -26.44
C PHE A 467 25.91 8.64 -27.12
N ILE A 468 25.33 9.81 -26.87
CA ILE A 468 24.10 10.26 -27.50
C ILE A 468 24.47 10.98 -28.80
N SER A 469 24.31 10.29 -29.92
CA SER A 469 24.39 10.91 -31.24
C SER A 469 23.13 11.74 -31.49
N PHE A 470 23.27 13.05 -31.60
CA PHE A 470 22.18 13.91 -32.05
C PHE A 470 21.98 13.73 -33.55
N HIS A 471 20.94 12.99 -33.91
CA HIS A 471 20.52 12.75 -35.29
C HIS A 471 19.04 13.16 -35.43
N LEU A 472 18.77 14.03 -36.39
CA LEU A 472 17.40 14.36 -36.80
C LEU A 472 17.14 13.68 -38.13
N GLU A 473 15.96 13.09 -38.26
CA GLU A 473 15.50 12.49 -39.50
C GLU A 473 15.27 13.54 -40.59
N SER A 474 15.12 13.08 -41.84
CA SER A 474 14.87 13.98 -42.97
C SER A 474 13.64 14.87 -42.73
N SER A 475 13.65 16.09 -43.29
CA SER A 475 12.52 17.03 -43.18
C SER A 475 11.20 16.41 -43.67
N GLN A 476 11.26 15.55 -44.68
CA GLN A 476 10.13 14.79 -45.19
C GLN A 476 9.60 13.78 -44.15
N THR A 477 10.49 13.02 -43.50
CA THR A 477 10.11 12.08 -42.43
C THR A 477 9.45 12.81 -41.26
N ILE A 478 9.99 13.97 -40.88
CA ILE A 478 9.44 14.79 -39.79
C ILE A 478 8.06 15.34 -40.16
N GLN A 479 7.87 15.82 -41.41
CA GLN A 479 6.56 16.26 -41.89
C GLN A 479 5.55 15.12 -41.93
N ASN A 480 5.94 13.93 -42.42
CA ASN A 480 5.10 12.74 -42.39
C ASN A 480 4.72 12.38 -40.96
N THR A 481 5.67 12.42 -40.02
CA THR A 481 5.41 12.15 -38.60
C THR A 481 4.43 13.16 -37.99
N ASN A 482 4.57 14.45 -38.31
CA ASN A 482 3.62 15.48 -37.87
C ASN A 482 2.21 15.23 -38.44
N ASN A 483 2.10 14.85 -39.72
CA ASN A 483 0.84 14.50 -40.35
C ASN A 483 0.20 13.28 -39.69
N ASN A 484 0.99 12.23 -39.44
CA ASN A 484 0.55 11.03 -38.74
C ASN A 484 0.01 11.36 -37.33
N LEU A 485 0.67 12.25 -36.58
CA LEU A 485 0.17 12.72 -35.28
C LEU A 485 -1.16 13.47 -35.39
N LEU A 486 -1.34 14.29 -36.43
CA LEU A 486 -2.62 14.96 -36.67
C LEU A 486 -3.73 13.97 -37.03
N GLU A 487 -3.42 12.92 -37.78
CA GLU A 487 -4.37 11.82 -38.06
C GLU A 487 -4.74 11.04 -36.79
N MET A 488 -3.77 10.79 -35.91
CA MET A 488 -4.04 10.17 -34.60
C MET A 488 -5.03 10.97 -33.74
N LEU A 489 -5.10 12.29 -33.89
CA LEU A 489 -6.06 13.13 -33.16
C LEU A 489 -7.48 13.08 -33.74
N LYS A 490 -7.65 12.64 -34.99
CA LYS A 490 -8.94 12.50 -35.66
C LYS A 490 -9.56 11.14 -35.32
N PHE A 491 -10.06 10.99 -34.09
CA PHE A 491 -10.53 9.69 -33.58
C PHE A 491 -11.71 9.12 -34.37
N ASN A 492 -11.60 7.84 -34.75
CA ASN A 492 -12.74 7.07 -35.25
C ASN A 492 -13.65 6.65 -34.08
N TRP A 493 -14.65 7.47 -33.74
CA TRP A 493 -15.58 7.21 -32.62
C TRP A 493 -16.36 5.89 -32.74
N ALA A 494 -16.57 5.37 -33.97
CA ALA A 494 -17.27 4.10 -34.17
C ALA A 494 -16.46 2.91 -33.62
N SER A 495 -15.14 2.91 -33.82
CA SER A 495 -14.21 1.90 -33.30
C SER A 495 -14.23 1.78 -31.77
N PHE A 496 -14.71 2.82 -31.08
CA PHE A 496 -14.77 2.83 -29.63
C PHE A 496 -15.80 1.83 -29.09
N PHE A 497 -16.95 1.74 -29.74
CA PHE A 497 -18.09 0.93 -29.27
C PHE A 497 -18.27 -0.38 -30.03
N ARG A 498 -17.85 -0.45 -31.30
CA ARG A 498 -18.02 -1.63 -32.16
C ARG A 498 -16.76 -1.87 -32.98
N ALA A 499 -16.55 -3.12 -33.40
CA ALA A 499 -15.58 -3.41 -34.46
C ALA A 499 -16.02 -2.63 -35.72
N SER A 500 -15.12 -1.86 -36.30
CA SER A 500 -15.41 -0.95 -37.40
C SER A 500 -14.13 -0.64 -38.18
N GLY A 501 -14.21 -0.67 -39.51
CA GLY A 501 -13.04 -0.44 -40.38
C GLY A 501 -11.97 -1.51 -40.17
N ASN A 502 -10.74 -1.06 -39.91
CA ASN A 502 -9.57 -1.94 -39.73
C ASN A 502 -9.40 -2.45 -38.29
N ALA A 503 -10.33 -2.09 -37.38
CA ALA A 503 -10.29 -2.51 -35.98
C ALA A 503 -11.09 -3.82 -35.76
N PRO A 504 -10.43 -4.96 -35.51
CA PRO A 504 -11.12 -6.24 -35.30
C PRO A 504 -11.94 -6.29 -34.00
N TYR A 505 -11.57 -5.48 -33.00
CA TYR A 505 -12.25 -5.39 -31.72
C TYR A 505 -12.58 -3.94 -31.38
N SER A 506 -13.62 -3.73 -30.56
CA SER A 506 -13.91 -2.40 -30.02
C SER A 506 -12.88 -2.01 -28.95
N VAL A 507 -12.61 -0.71 -28.84
CA VAL A 507 -11.69 -0.18 -27.81
C VAL A 507 -12.18 -0.56 -26.39
N LEU A 508 -13.49 -0.53 -26.16
CA LEU A 508 -14.09 -0.96 -24.89
C LEU A 508 -13.80 -2.43 -24.56
N TYR A 509 -13.86 -3.31 -25.56
CA TYR A 509 -13.50 -4.72 -25.38
C TYR A 509 -12.03 -4.86 -24.98
N LEU A 510 -11.13 -4.19 -25.71
CA LEU A 510 -9.68 -4.25 -25.44
C LEU A 510 -9.31 -3.70 -24.05
N ILE A 511 -9.95 -2.60 -23.64
CA ILE A 511 -9.79 -2.05 -22.28
C ILE A 511 -10.26 -3.07 -21.23
N PHE A 512 -11.37 -3.75 -21.49
CA PHE A 512 -11.95 -4.69 -20.56
C PHE A 512 -11.18 -6.02 -20.46
N GLU A 513 -10.62 -6.49 -21.58
CA GLU A 513 -9.66 -7.60 -21.62
C GLU A 513 -8.40 -7.22 -20.82
N THR A 514 -7.82 -6.05 -21.08
CA THR A 514 -6.65 -5.51 -20.35
C THR A 514 -6.92 -5.40 -18.86
N LEU A 515 -8.12 -4.93 -18.49
CA LEU A 515 -8.58 -4.87 -17.11
C LEU A 515 -8.63 -6.26 -16.48
N SER A 516 -9.16 -7.24 -17.20
CA SER A 516 -9.26 -8.63 -16.76
C SER A 516 -7.89 -9.25 -16.53
N ILE A 517 -6.96 -9.08 -17.48
CA ILE A 517 -5.55 -9.51 -17.37
C ILE A 517 -4.93 -8.90 -16.10
N ALA A 518 -5.04 -7.58 -15.95
CA ALA A 518 -4.44 -6.85 -14.85
C ALA A 518 -5.03 -7.30 -13.49
N ILE A 519 -6.35 -7.48 -13.39
CA ILE A 519 -6.99 -7.96 -12.17
C ILE A 519 -6.51 -9.37 -11.84
N VAL A 520 -6.69 -10.33 -12.76
CA VAL A 520 -6.38 -11.74 -12.49
C VAL A 520 -4.89 -11.92 -12.18
N GLY A 521 -4.01 -11.31 -12.98
CA GLY A 521 -2.56 -11.37 -12.77
C GLY A 521 -2.14 -10.77 -11.44
N THR A 522 -2.70 -9.60 -11.07
CA THR A 522 -2.41 -8.97 -9.76
C THR A 522 -2.84 -9.88 -8.61
N LEU A 523 -3.96 -10.58 -8.73
CA LEU A 523 -4.52 -11.38 -7.64
C LEU A 523 -3.79 -12.70 -7.44
N ILE A 524 -3.47 -13.41 -8.52
CA ILE A 524 -2.60 -14.58 -8.47
C ILE A 524 -1.27 -14.18 -7.83
N GLY A 525 -0.66 -13.10 -8.33
CA GLY A 525 0.59 -12.60 -7.79
C GLY A 525 0.49 -12.17 -6.33
N ALA A 526 -0.62 -11.55 -5.91
CA ALA A 526 -0.85 -11.12 -4.54
C ALA A 526 -1.00 -12.28 -3.55
N ILE A 527 -1.62 -13.40 -3.95
CA ILE A 527 -1.74 -14.60 -3.11
C ILE A 527 -0.35 -15.15 -2.81
N PHE A 528 0.46 -15.39 -3.84
CA PHE A 528 1.83 -15.89 -3.67
C PHE A 528 2.73 -14.86 -2.95
N ALA A 529 2.62 -13.57 -3.28
CA ALA A 529 3.36 -12.52 -2.60
C ALA A 529 3.00 -12.38 -1.12
N TYR A 530 1.76 -12.69 -0.72
CA TYR A 530 1.38 -12.71 0.70
C TYR A 530 2.09 -13.85 1.43
N ILE A 531 2.11 -15.04 0.83
CA ILE A 531 2.80 -16.22 1.38
C ILE A 531 4.31 -15.97 1.46
N TYR A 532 4.94 -15.58 0.35
CA TYR A 532 6.38 -15.33 0.33
C TYR A 532 6.77 -14.11 1.17
N GLY A 533 5.91 -13.08 1.25
CA GLY A 533 6.15 -11.91 2.10
C GLY A 533 6.18 -12.29 3.58
N LEU A 534 5.27 -13.17 3.99
CA LEU A 534 5.25 -13.76 5.32
C LEU A 534 6.50 -14.59 5.60
N LEU A 535 6.89 -15.45 4.65
CA LEU A 535 8.08 -16.31 4.75
C LEU A 535 9.40 -15.52 4.65
N SER A 536 9.36 -14.29 4.14
CA SER A 536 10.54 -13.41 4.04
C SER A 536 10.76 -12.53 5.28
N SER A 537 9.82 -12.52 6.23
CA SER A 537 9.89 -11.68 7.43
C SER A 537 10.64 -12.36 8.58
N GLU A 538 11.68 -11.69 9.10
CA GLU A 538 12.47 -12.17 10.24
C GLU A 538 11.70 -12.11 11.57
N LYS A 539 10.61 -11.34 11.63
CA LYS A 539 9.71 -11.27 12.80
C LYS A 539 8.72 -12.44 12.85
N VAL A 540 8.39 -13.03 11.71
CA VAL A 540 7.38 -14.10 11.62
C VAL A 540 8.01 -15.49 11.56
N VAL A 541 9.08 -15.66 10.77
CA VAL A 541 9.75 -16.95 10.60
C VAL A 541 11.22 -16.90 11.02
N ASN A 542 11.89 -18.06 11.05
CA ASN A 542 13.32 -18.14 11.37
C ASN A 542 14.17 -17.37 10.35
N TYR A 543 15.24 -16.73 10.83
CA TYR A 543 16.22 -15.96 10.06
C TYR A 543 16.67 -16.64 8.76
N TYR A 544 17.01 -17.94 8.79
CA TYR A 544 17.49 -18.65 7.60
C TYR A 544 16.41 -18.80 6.52
N VAL A 545 15.19 -19.13 6.93
CA VAL A 545 14.03 -19.22 6.03
C VAL A 545 13.73 -17.85 5.43
N ALA A 546 13.72 -16.81 6.27
CA ALA A 546 13.55 -15.43 5.82
C ALA A 546 14.60 -15.05 4.76
N LYS A 547 15.89 -15.30 5.02
CA LYS A 547 16.95 -14.96 4.05
C LYS A 547 16.85 -15.73 2.74
N PHE A 548 16.51 -17.01 2.79
CA PHE A 548 16.29 -17.81 1.58
C PHE A 548 15.19 -17.20 0.70
N PHE A 549 14.01 -16.93 1.26
CA PHE A 549 12.90 -16.35 0.50
C PHE A 549 13.18 -14.92 0.02
N VAL A 550 13.98 -14.15 0.76
CA VAL A 550 14.45 -12.83 0.31
C VAL A 550 15.32 -12.93 -0.94
N VAL A 551 16.28 -13.87 -0.97
CA VAL A 551 17.13 -14.06 -2.16
C VAL A 551 16.29 -14.58 -3.32
N PHE A 552 15.48 -15.62 -3.09
CA PHE A 552 14.59 -16.20 -4.11
C PHE A 552 13.68 -15.14 -4.75
N THR A 553 12.99 -14.34 -3.95
CA THR A 553 12.08 -13.30 -4.47
C THR A 553 12.80 -12.10 -5.06
N SER A 554 14.06 -11.84 -4.67
CA SER A 554 14.89 -10.83 -5.34
C SER A 554 15.21 -11.25 -6.77
N ILE A 555 15.56 -12.53 -7.00
CA ILE A 555 15.78 -13.07 -8.36
C ILE A 555 14.53 -12.93 -9.21
N LEU A 556 13.36 -13.35 -8.69
CA LEU A 556 12.09 -13.22 -9.42
C LEU A 556 11.79 -11.76 -9.80
N ARG A 557 12.17 -10.80 -8.95
CA ARG A 557 11.96 -9.38 -9.19
C ARG A 557 12.93 -8.79 -10.20
N SER A 558 14.15 -9.33 -10.31
CA SER A 558 15.16 -8.83 -11.24
C SER A 558 14.78 -9.09 -12.70
N VAL A 559 13.97 -10.12 -12.97
CA VAL A 559 13.46 -10.43 -14.32
C VAL A 559 12.32 -9.46 -14.69
N PRO A 560 12.46 -8.69 -15.79
CA PRO A 560 11.38 -7.89 -16.36
C PRO A 560 10.14 -8.70 -16.74
N THR A 561 8.95 -8.12 -16.60
CA THR A 561 7.69 -8.81 -16.88
C THR A 561 7.54 -9.26 -18.34
N TYR A 562 8.11 -8.54 -19.31
CA TYR A 562 8.07 -8.93 -20.72
C TYR A 562 8.83 -10.24 -21.00
N ILE A 563 9.89 -10.54 -20.24
CA ILE A 563 10.63 -11.80 -20.36
C ILE A 563 9.77 -12.97 -19.89
N TYR A 564 9.01 -12.77 -18.80
CA TYR A 564 8.03 -13.77 -18.39
C TYR A 564 6.97 -13.99 -19.46
N ALA A 565 6.53 -12.95 -20.17
CA ALA A 565 5.60 -13.11 -21.29
C ALA A 565 6.20 -13.98 -22.39
N ILE A 566 7.43 -13.71 -22.84
CA ILE A 566 8.13 -14.54 -23.84
C ILE A 566 8.19 -16.01 -23.39
N PHE A 567 8.51 -16.29 -22.12
CA PHE A 567 8.50 -17.66 -21.61
C PHE A 567 7.12 -18.31 -21.64
N PHE A 568 6.09 -17.60 -21.17
CA PHE A 568 4.73 -18.16 -21.15
C PHE A 568 4.12 -18.30 -22.55
N ILE A 569 4.57 -17.54 -23.57
CA ILE A 569 4.17 -17.75 -24.97
C ILE A 569 4.56 -19.16 -25.43
N THR A 570 5.72 -19.66 -24.99
CA THR A 570 6.17 -21.02 -25.34
C THR A 570 5.35 -22.13 -24.67
N LEU A 571 4.63 -21.80 -23.59
CA LEU A 571 3.81 -22.74 -22.82
C LEU A 571 2.35 -22.78 -23.28
N VAL A 572 1.75 -21.61 -23.47
CA VAL A 572 0.30 -21.46 -23.68
C VAL A 572 -0.03 -20.67 -24.95
N GLY A 573 0.97 -20.35 -25.76
CA GLY A 573 0.80 -19.54 -26.96
C GLY A 573 0.66 -18.05 -26.70
N MET A 574 0.45 -17.31 -27.78
CA MET A 574 0.16 -15.87 -27.73
C MET A 574 -1.27 -15.64 -27.21
N GLY A 575 -1.46 -14.64 -26.34
CA GLY A 575 -2.80 -14.25 -25.90
C GLY A 575 -2.90 -13.65 -24.49
N PRO A 576 -4.13 -13.36 -24.05
CA PRO A 576 -4.41 -12.72 -22.75
C PRO A 576 -4.01 -13.57 -21.52
N PHE A 577 -4.10 -14.90 -21.61
CA PHE A 577 -3.73 -15.78 -20.52
C PHE A 577 -2.22 -15.75 -20.23
N THR A 578 -1.41 -15.75 -21.28
CA THR A 578 0.05 -15.56 -21.22
C THR A 578 0.43 -14.24 -20.57
N ALA A 579 -0.26 -13.15 -20.94
CA ALA A 579 -0.15 -11.84 -20.29
C ALA A 579 -0.41 -11.92 -18.77
N THR A 580 -1.44 -12.67 -18.40
CA THR A 580 -1.91 -12.82 -17.02
C THR A 580 -0.86 -13.52 -16.16
N LEU A 581 -0.25 -14.59 -16.67
CA LEU A 581 0.84 -15.32 -16.01
C LEU A 581 2.10 -14.46 -15.87
N ALA A 582 2.45 -13.71 -16.91
CA ALA A 582 3.59 -12.79 -16.87
C ALA A 582 3.41 -11.71 -15.79
N ILE A 583 2.26 -11.04 -15.79
CA ILE A 583 1.90 -10.04 -14.77
C ILE A 583 1.88 -10.66 -13.37
N ALA A 584 1.40 -11.90 -13.22
CA ALA A 584 1.43 -12.59 -11.94
C ALA A 584 2.87 -12.75 -11.43
N MET A 585 3.79 -13.26 -12.26
CA MET A 585 5.20 -13.43 -11.88
C MET A 585 5.88 -12.12 -11.49
N GLY A 586 5.71 -11.06 -12.29
CA GLY A 586 6.24 -9.73 -11.95
C GLY A 586 5.66 -9.17 -10.65
N THR A 587 4.37 -9.42 -10.40
CA THR A 587 3.68 -9.02 -9.17
C THR A 587 4.20 -9.76 -7.94
N ILE A 588 4.52 -11.06 -8.05
CA ILE A 588 5.08 -11.85 -6.97
C ILE A 588 6.37 -11.22 -6.45
N GLY A 589 7.31 -10.91 -7.35
CA GLY A 589 8.61 -10.34 -6.98
C GLY A 589 8.48 -8.99 -6.28
N MET A 590 7.68 -8.07 -6.83
CA MET A 590 7.54 -6.71 -6.28
C MET A 590 6.73 -6.68 -4.97
N LEU A 591 5.58 -7.35 -4.93
CA LEU A 591 4.66 -7.26 -3.80
C LEU A 591 5.15 -8.06 -2.57
N THR A 592 5.98 -9.10 -2.78
CA THR A 592 6.64 -9.82 -1.68
C THR A 592 7.48 -8.86 -0.83
N LYS A 593 8.25 -7.97 -1.47
CA LYS A 593 9.08 -6.98 -0.76
C LYS A 593 8.25 -6.07 0.12
N TYR A 594 7.17 -5.49 -0.43
CA TYR A 594 6.28 -4.61 0.33
C TYR A 594 5.59 -5.34 1.48
N ASN A 595 5.11 -6.57 1.23
CA ASN A 595 4.48 -7.38 2.27
C ASN A 595 5.48 -7.71 3.39
N ARG A 596 6.72 -8.08 3.04
CA ARG A 596 7.79 -8.32 4.02
C ARG A 596 8.03 -7.09 4.89
N GLU A 597 8.17 -5.91 4.31
CA GLU A 597 8.37 -4.65 5.05
C GLU A 597 7.22 -4.42 6.04
N ILE A 598 5.96 -4.64 5.62
CA ILE A 598 4.80 -4.55 6.50
C ILE A 598 4.85 -5.57 7.66
N PHE A 599 5.22 -6.82 7.37
CA PHE A 599 5.35 -7.86 8.42
C PHE A 599 6.48 -7.53 9.40
N ASP A 600 7.59 -6.98 8.91
CA ASP A 600 8.72 -6.52 9.71
C ASP A 600 8.37 -5.28 10.57
N GLU A 601 7.25 -4.58 10.31
CA GLU A 601 6.78 -3.44 11.10
C GLU A 601 5.77 -3.79 12.22
N ILE A 602 5.33 -5.06 12.32
CA ILE A 602 4.30 -5.47 13.30
C ILE A 602 4.72 -5.21 14.74
N ASN A 603 3.74 -4.81 15.57
CA ASN A 603 3.87 -4.72 17.02
C ASN A 603 3.77 -6.12 17.66
N LEU A 604 4.91 -6.67 18.06
CA LEU A 604 5.02 -7.99 18.69
C LEU A 604 4.37 -8.06 20.08
N LYS A 605 4.16 -6.92 20.77
CA LYS A 605 3.49 -6.91 22.09
C LYS A 605 2.08 -7.49 22.02
N ILE A 606 1.32 -7.12 20.98
CA ILE A 606 -0.03 -7.64 20.75
C ILE A 606 0.01 -9.15 20.46
N VAL A 607 1.04 -9.60 19.72
CA VAL A 607 1.25 -11.02 19.39
C VAL A 607 1.53 -11.83 20.64
N TYR A 608 2.47 -11.39 21.48
CA TYR A 608 2.80 -12.07 22.75
C TYR A 608 1.64 -12.07 23.73
N GLN A 609 0.86 -10.98 23.81
CA GLN A 609 -0.37 -10.93 24.59
C GLN A 609 -1.37 -12.00 24.12
N LEU A 610 -1.58 -12.17 22.81
CA LEU A 610 -2.49 -13.19 22.29
C LEU A 610 -1.96 -14.62 22.52
N GLU A 611 -0.66 -14.85 22.40
CA GLU A 611 -0.05 -16.16 22.73
C GLU A 611 -0.27 -16.54 24.19
N SER A 612 -0.17 -15.56 25.08
CA SER A 612 -0.36 -15.71 26.52
C SER A 612 -1.78 -16.12 26.90
N THR A 613 -2.79 -15.76 26.08
CA THR A 613 -4.18 -16.21 26.25
C THR A 613 -4.40 -17.68 25.90
N GLY A 614 -3.38 -18.37 25.37
CA GLY A 614 -3.43 -19.77 25.00
C GLY A 614 -3.83 -20.05 23.56
N LEU A 615 -3.99 -19.01 22.73
CA LEU A 615 -4.25 -19.14 21.30
C LEU A 615 -3.12 -19.89 20.59
N ASN A 616 -3.48 -20.68 19.58
CA ASN A 616 -2.49 -21.35 18.73
C ASN A 616 -1.86 -20.35 17.74
N LYS A 617 -0.72 -20.70 17.11
CA LYS A 617 0.00 -19.80 16.20
C LYS A 617 -0.88 -19.26 15.06
N PHE A 618 -1.80 -20.08 14.54
CA PHE A 618 -2.73 -19.67 13.50
C PHE A 618 -3.78 -18.66 13.99
N GLN A 619 -4.31 -18.85 15.20
CA GLN A 619 -5.22 -17.92 15.85
C GLN A 619 -4.50 -16.60 16.19
N VAL A 620 -3.27 -16.67 16.69
CA VAL A 620 -2.44 -15.48 16.95
C VAL A 620 -2.17 -14.73 15.65
N PHE A 621 -1.87 -15.43 14.56
CA PHE A 621 -1.74 -14.83 13.24
C PHE A 621 -3.04 -14.13 12.81
N LYS A 622 -4.18 -14.83 12.91
CA LYS A 622 -5.50 -14.33 12.50
C LYS A 622 -5.99 -13.12 13.33
N TYR A 623 -5.75 -13.11 14.64
CA TYR A 623 -6.28 -12.10 15.56
C TYR A 623 -5.27 -11.02 15.95
N GLY A 624 -3.97 -11.27 15.78
CA GLY A 624 -2.89 -10.34 16.12
C GLY A 624 -2.23 -9.74 14.89
N ILE A 625 -1.71 -10.58 14.00
CA ILE A 625 -0.89 -10.14 12.85
C ILE A 625 -1.77 -9.58 11.72
N MET A 626 -2.75 -10.36 11.25
CA MET A 626 -3.58 -10.01 10.09
C MET A 626 -4.31 -8.66 10.24
N PRO A 627 -4.90 -8.30 11.40
CA PRO A 627 -5.56 -7.00 11.56
C PRO A 627 -4.61 -5.80 11.47
N GLN A 628 -3.33 -5.97 11.85
CA GLN A 628 -2.32 -4.91 11.77
C GLN A 628 -1.83 -4.68 10.34
N THR A 629 -1.78 -5.73 9.52
CA THR A 629 -1.17 -5.67 8.18
C THR A 629 -2.16 -5.51 7.03
N THR A 630 -3.41 -5.97 7.20
CA THR A 630 -4.40 -6.03 6.11
C THR A 630 -4.64 -4.71 5.39
N SER A 631 -4.70 -3.58 6.09
CA SER A 631 -4.96 -2.28 5.43
C SER A 631 -3.84 -1.91 4.46
N SER A 632 -2.59 -1.99 4.92
CA SER A 632 -1.42 -1.67 4.11
C SER A 632 -1.25 -2.64 2.94
N ILE A 633 -1.45 -3.94 3.16
CA ILE A 633 -1.36 -4.97 2.11
C ILE A 633 -2.39 -4.71 1.00
N VAL A 634 -3.65 -4.46 1.35
CA VAL A 634 -4.70 -4.15 0.36
C VAL A 634 -4.36 -2.85 -0.39
N SER A 635 -3.79 -1.86 0.30
CA SER A 635 -3.34 -0.61 -0.31
C SER A 635 -2.26 -0.84 -1.39
N TYR A 636 -1.27 -1.69 -1.11
CA TYR A 636 -0.24 -2.06 -2.08
C TYR A 636 -0.76 -2.92 -3.22
N ILE A 637 -1.72 -3.82 -2.98
CA ILE A 637 -2.39 -4.58 -4.05
C ILE A 637 -3.09 -3.62 -5.02
N VAL A 638 -3.84 -2.62 -4.50
CA VAL A 638 -4.53 -1.62 -5.32
C VAL A 638 -3.56 -0.72 -6.08
N TYR A 639 -2.41 -0.38 -5.47
CA TYR A 639 -1.35 0.35 -6.15
C TYR A 639 -0.70 -0.48 -7.26
N ARG A 640 -0.41 -1.76 -6.99
CA ARG A 640 0.20 -2.65 -7.97
C ARG A 640 -0.74 -2.96 -9.12
N PHE A 641 -2.05 -3.04 -8.86
CA PHE A 641 -3.07 -3.15 -9.90
C PHE A 641 -3.04 -1.97 -10.89
N ASP A 642 -2.93 -0.72 -10.43
CA ASP A 642 -2.77 0.46 -11.32
C ASP A 642 -1.52 0.34 -12.22
N ILE A 643 -0.41 -0.14 -11.65
CA ILE A 643 0.82 -0.37 -12.41
C ILE A 643 0.65 -1.51 -13.42
N ASN A 644 0.13 -2.65 -12.98
CA ASN A 644 -0.08 -3.82 -13.83
C ASN A 644 -1.00 -3.51 -15.00
N PHE A 645 -2.05 -2.71 -14.79
CA PHE A 645 -2.94 -2.28 -15.87
C PHE A 645 -2.18 -1.57 -17.01
N LYS A 646 -1.23 -0.70 -16.68
CA LYS A 646 -0.36 -0.03 -17.67
C LYS A 646 0.66 -0.99 -18.27
N GLU A 647 1.16 -1.92 -17.48
CA GLU A 647 2.17 -2.91 -17.89
C GLU A 647 1.61 -3.89 -18.95
N VAL A 648 0.33 -4.26 -18.88
CA VAL A 648 -0.33 -5.12 -19.87
C VAL A 648 -0.27 -4.52 -21.29
N SER A 649 -0.47 -3.21 -21.44
CA SER A 649 -0.36 -2.55 -22.75
C SER A 649 1.03 -2.70 -23.35
N VAL A 650 2.07 -2.80 -22.51
CA VAL A 650 3.45 -2.99 -22.96
C VAL A 650 3.72 -4.45 -23.34
N LEU A 651 3.14 -5.42 -22.61
CA LEU A 651 3.27 -6.84 -22.91
C LEU A 651 2.63 -7.24 -24.26
N GLY A 652 1.61 -6.52 -24.71
CA GLY A 652 1.01 -6.80 -26.01
C GLY A 652 1.96 -6.61 -27.20
N VAL A 653 3.02 -5.80 -27.05
CA VAL A 653 4.04 -5.63 -28.10
C VAL A 653 4.72 -6.97 -28.44
N VAL A 654 4.91 -7.85 -27.46
CA VAL A 654 5.50 -9.17 -27.65
C VAL A 654 4.46 -10.26 -27.93
N GLY A 655 3.22 -9.88 -28.28
CA GLY A 655 2.13 -10.83 -28.58
C GLY A 655 1.41 -11.39 -27.36
N ALA A 656 1.76 -10.97 -26.14
CA ALA A 656 1.09 -11.38 -24.91
C ALA A 656 -0.10 -10.46 -24.57
N GLY A 657 -0.97 -10.15 -25.53
CA GLY A 657 -2.19 -9.38 -25.29
C GLY A 657 -2.61 -8.50 -26.48
N ASN A 658 -3.91 -8.48 -26.79
CA ASN A 658 -4.41 -7.84 -28.01
C ASN A 658 -4.23 -6.32 -28.02
N MET A 659 -4.34 -5.66 -26.86
CA MET A 659 -4.25 -4.19 -26.78
C MET A 659 -2.91 -3.63 -27.27
N GLY A 660 -1.78 -4.14 -26.75
CA GLY A 660 -0.45 -3.70 -27.16
C GLY A 660 -0.07 -4.18 -28.56
N TYR A 661 -0.51 -5.39 -28.93
CA TYR A 661 -0.30 -5.93 -30.26
C TYR A 661 -0.96 -5.06 -31.33
N LEU A 662 -2.23 -4.68 -31.11
CA LEU A 662 -2.97 -3.81 -32.02
C LEU A 662 -2.40 -2.40 -32.07
N LEU A 663 -1.88 -1.85 -30.96
CA LEU A 663 -1.15 -0.57 -31.02
C LEU A 663 0.07 -0.66 -31.96
N ASN A 664 0.87 -1.71 -31.84
CA ASN A 664 2.03 -1.89 -32.72
C ASN A 664 1.62 -2.17 -34.17
N SER A 665 0.58 -2.98 -34.37
CA SER A 665 0.05 -3.34 -35.68
C SER A 665 -0.56 -2.14 -36.41
N TYR A 666 -1.41 -1.34 -35.75
CA TYR A 666 -2.01 -0.15 -36.33
C TYR A 666 -0.94 0.89 -36.67
N PHE A 667 0.08 1.06 -35.82
CA PHE A 667 1.19 1.96 -36.13
C PHE A 667 1.99 1.47 -37.36
N SER A 668 2.34 0.18 -37.40
CA SER A 668 3.10 -0.42 -38.50
C SER A 668 2.34 -0.39 -39.83
N GLN A 669 1.01 -0.55 -39.78
CA GLN A 669 0.12 -0.52 -40.94
C GLN A 669 -0.39 0.89 -41.29
N HIS A 670 0.08 1.94 -40.60
CA HIS A 670 -0.31 3.33 -40.82
C HIS A 670 -1.82 3.62 -40.59
N TYR A 671 -2.48 2.83 -39.75
CA TYR A 671 -3.87 3.03 -39.31
C TYR A 671 -3.94 3.99 -38.13
N PHE A 672 -3.58 5.26 -38.38
CA PHE A 672 -3.41 6.27 -37.32
C PHE A 672 -4.72 6.68 -36.65
N HIS A 673 -5.85 6.62 -37.36
CA HIS A 673 -7.18 6.89 -36.80
C HIS A 673 -7.58 5.85 -35.73
N GLU A 674 -7.39 4.56 -36.02
CA GLU A 674 -7.63 3.44 -35.11
C GLU A 674 -6.62 3.45 -33.95
N PHE A 675 -5.34 3.71 -34.25
CA PHE A 675 -4.30 3.89 -33.24
C PHE A 675 -4.65 4.99 -32.25
N GLY A 676 -5.05 6.16 -32.75
CA GLY A 676 -5.45 7.32 -31.95
C GLY A 676 -6.67 7.05 -31.08
N ALA A 677 -7.70 6.40 -31.65
CA ALA A 677 -8.89 6.00 -30.91
C ALA A 677 -8.57 5.01 -29.77
N LEU A 678 -7.73 4.01 -30.05
CA LEU A 678 -7.25 3.06 -29.05
C LEU A 678 -6.49 3.79 -27.94
N LEU A 679 -5.46 4.58 -28.31
CA LEU A 679 -4.63 5.35 -27.38
C LEU A 679 -5.45 6.26 -26.47
N PHE A 680 -6.41 7.01 -27.04
CA PHE A 680 -7.32 7.87 -26.29
C PHE A 680 -8.16 7.06 -25.28
N GLY A 681 -8.67 5.90 -25.68
CA GLY A 681 -9.37 4.97 -24.79
C GLY A 681 -8.51 4.50 -23.61
N ILE A 682 -7.25 4.13 -23.88
CA ILE A 682 -6.29 3.73 -22.82
C ILE A 682 -6.09 4.89 -21.85
N MET A 683 -5.85 6.10 -22.38
CA MET A 683 -5.60 7.28 -21.55
C MET A 683 -6.80 7.61 -20.67
N LEU A 684 -8.00 7.65 -21.25
CA LEU A 684 -9.23 7.96 -20.51
C LEU A 684 -9.49 6.92 -19.40
N PHE A 685 -9.28 5.64 -19.70
CA PHE A 685 -9.51 4.58 -18.74
C PHE A 685 -8.41 4.49 -17.67
N THR A 686 -7.14 4.69 -18.02
CA THR A 686 -6.03 4.75 -17.04
C THR A 686 -6.22 5.90 -16.05
N PHE A 687 -6.71 7.07 -16.48
CA PHE A 687 -7.10 8.16 -15.58
C PHE A 687 -8.21 7.73 -14.62
N PHE A 688 -9.22 7.04 -15.13
CA PHE A 688 -10.32 6.52 -14.31
C PHE A 688 -9.82 5.52 -13.26
N VAL A 689 -8.96 4.56 -13.65
CA VAL A 689 -8.33 3.58 -12.75
C VAL A 689 -7.47 4.26 -11.69
N GLU A 690 -6.64 5.24 -12.06
CA GLU A 690 -5.84 6.01 -11.09
C GLU A 690 -6.71 6.72 -10.07
N TYR A 691 -7.79 7.36 -10.53
CA TYR A 691 -8.73 8.07 -9.68
C TYR A 691 -9.38 7.12 -8.66
N VAL A 692 -9.91 5.99 -9.15
CA VAL A 692 -10.53 4.96 -8.31
C VAL A 692 -9.51 4.38 -7.32
N SER A 693 -8.30 4.03 -7.78
CA SER A 693 -7.20 3.51 -6.96
C SER A 693 -6.82 4.48 -5.84
N THR A 694 -6.72 5.78 -6.14
CA THR A 694 -6.37 6.81 -5.15
C THR A 694 -7.47 6.98 -4.10
N VAL A 695 -8.74 6.99 -4.53
CA VAL A 695 -9.89 7.05 -3.63
C VAL A 695 -9.93 5.85 -2.68
N LEU A 696 -9.75 4.64 -3.22
CA LEU A 696 -9.76 3.40 -2.43
C LEU A 696 -8.61 3.39 -1.40
N ARG A 697 -7.40 3.77 -1.82
CA ARG A 697 -6.23 3.84 -0.93
C ARG A 697 -6.38 4.89 0.16
N ALA A 698 -6.91 6.08 -0.16
CA ALA A 698 -7.21 7.11 0.84
C ALA A 698 -8.20 6.62 1.90
N LYS A 699 -9.23 5.88 1.47
CA LYS A 699 -10.21 5.30 2.38
C LYS A 699 -9.64 4.22 3.28
N LEU A 700 -8.77 3.36 2.74
CA LEU A 700 -8.11 2.27 3.47
C LEU A 700 -7.08 2.80 4.47
N ASN A 701 -6.20 3.70 4.04
CA ASN A 701 -5.07 4.16 4.86
C ASN A 701 -5.49 5.20 5.90
N LEU A 702 -6.35 6.15 5.52
CA LEU A 702 -6.68 7.32 6.35
C LEU A 702 -8.10 7.25 6.94
N GLY A 703 -8.92 6.29 6.51
CA GLY A 703 -10.33 6.22 6.90
C GLY A 703 -11.20 7.33 6.32
N ILE A 704 -10.65 8.19 5.44
CA ILE A 704 -11.33 9.37 4.88
C ILE A 704 -12.23 8.93 3.72
N ASN A 705 -13.51 9.32 3.77
CA ASN A 705 -14.41 9.16 2.63
C ASN A 705 -14.22 10.33 1.66
N PRO A 706 -14.38 10.09 0.35
CA PRO A 706 -14.63 11.20 -0.58
C PRO A 706 -15.91 11.94 -0.20
N TRP A 707 -15.92 13.25 -0.44
CA TRP A 707 -17.04 14.13 -0.09
C TRP A 707 -18.41 13.68 -0.66
N TYR A 708 -18.44 13.03 -1.83
CA TYR A 708 -19.65 12.49 -2.43
C TYR A 708 -20.15 11.23 -1.70
N VAL A 709 -19.25 10.37 -1.21
CA VAL A 709 -19.60 9.20 -0.39
C VAL A 709 -20.21 9.67 0.92
N ASP A 710 -19.65 10.71 1.53
CA ASP A 710 -20.23 11.31 2.74
C ASP A 710 -21.63 11.86 2.48
N ARG A 711 -21.86 12.55 1.35
CA ARG A 711 -23.22 12.97 0.96
C ARG A 711 -24.19 11.81 0.79
N VAL A 712 -23.76 10.71 0.17
CA VAL A 712 -24.60 9.52 0.03
C VAL A 712 -24.91 8.91 1.41
N ILE A 713 -23.92 8.83 2.30
CA ILE A 713 -24.12 8.35 3.67
C ILE A 713 -25.11 9.25 4.42
N LEU A 714 -24.95 10.57 4.32
CA LEU A 714 -25.85 11.55 4.92
C LEU A 714 -27.27 11.40 4.37
N PHE A 715 -27.43 11.26 3.05
CA PHE A 715 -28.74 11.00 2.41
C PHE A 715 -29.44 9.76 2.99
N PHE A 716 -28.73 8.65 3.16
CA PHE A 716 -29.29 7.44 3.79
C PHE A 716 -29.61 7.65 5.28
N LYS A 717 -28.73 8.35 6.01
CA LYS A 717 -28.96 8.68 7.42
C LYS A 717 -30.21 9.54 7.62
N HIS A 718 -30.42 10.54 6.75
CA HIS A 718 -31.61 11.39 6.73
C HIS A 718 -32.89 10.60 6.54
N LYS A 719 -32.90 9.70 5.56
CA LYS A 719 -34.09 8.90 5.25
C LYS A 719 -34.53 8.03 6.45
N ASN A 720 -33.56 7.57 7.26
CA ASN A 720 -33.82 6.66 8.36
C ASN A 720 -33.98 7.34 9.73
N PHE A 721 -33.69 8.64 9.86
CA PHE A 721 -33.80 9.38 11.12
C PHE A 721 -35.13 9.20 11.84
N ALA A 722 -36.24 9.53 11.16
CA ALA A 722 -37.57 9.45 11.75
C ALA A 722 -37.95 8.02 12.14
N VAL A 723 -37.38 7.01 11.47
CA VAL A 723 -37.61 5.59 11.76
C VAL A 723 -36.97 5.21 13.10
N TYR A 724 -35.74 5.68 13.34
CA TYR A 724 -35.02 5.37 14.58
C TYR A 724 -35.64 6.09 15.78
N LYS A 725 -35.92 7.39 15.66
CA LYS A 725 -36.56 8.18 16.71
C LYS A 725 -37.98 7.71 17.04
N ALA A 726 -38.77 7.31 16.03
CA ALA A 726 -40.09 6.73 16.28
C ALA A 726 -40.01 5.41 17.06
N ASN A 727 -39.00 4.57 16.79
CA ASN A 727 -38.84 3.29 17.49
C ASN A 727 -38.38 3.48 18.94
N GLU A 728 -37.47 4.43 19.16
CA GLU A 728 -37.06 4.85 20.50
C GLU A 728 -38.26 5.35 21.32
N TYR A 729 -39.04 6.29 20.76
CA TYR A 729 -40.19 6.88 21.43
C TYR A 729 -41.23 5.83 21.83
N LEU A 730 -41.50 4.83 20.97
CA LEU A 730 -42.45 3.77 21.28
C LEU A 730 -42.03 2.90 22.47
N VAL A 731 -40.73 2.85 22.81
CA VAL A 731 -40.24 2.06 23.96
C VAL A 731 -40.07 2.93 25.21
N PHE A 732 -39.51 4.13 25.06
CA PHE A 732 -39.15 4.98 26.21
C PHE A 732 -40.16 6.08 26.53
N GLY A 733 -41.14 6.34 25.66
CA GLY A 733 -42.14 7.40 25.79
C GLY A 733 -41.60 8.83 25.58
N SER A 734 -40.29 9.03 25.66
CA SER A 734 -39.61 10.29 25.39
C SER A 734 -38.29 10.07 24.64
N GLU A 735 -37.78 11.12 24.00
CA GLU A 735 -36.46 11.10 23.37
C GLU A 735 -35.38 11.23 24.45
N LYS A 736 -34.52 10.22 24.56
CA LYS A 736 -33.44 10.13 25.55
C LYS A 736 -32.09 9.80 24.92
N LEU A 737 -32.09 9.20 23.73
CA LEU A 737 -30.93 8.68 23.03
C LEU A 737 -30.49 9.63 21.91
N ASP A 738 -29.18 9.84 21.81
CA ASP A 738 -28.59 10.52 20.65
C ASP A 738 -28.82 9.70 19.35
N TYR A 739 -28.69 10.29 18.17
CA TYR A 739 -28.97 9.63 16.88
C TYR A 739 -28.21 8.31 16.73
N SER A 740 -26.93 8.29 17.07
CA SER A 740 -26.10 7.08 16.96
C SER A 740 -26.59 5.98 17.91
N GLN A 741 -27.09 6.39 19.08
CA GLN A 741 -27.65 5.50 20.09
C GLN A 741 -29.03 5.00 19.66
N SER A 742 -29.86 5.85 19.03
CA SER A 742 -31.17 5.51 18.47
C SER A 742 -31.06 4.53 17.31
N GLU A 743 -30.08 4.72 16.42
CA GLU A 743 -29.73 3.80 15.34
C GLU A 743 -29.30 2.43 15.90
N ALA A 744 -28.44 2.44 16.93
CA ALA A 744 -27.99 1.24 17.62
C ALA A 744 -29.17 0.51 18.30
N PHE A 745 -30.04 1.25 18.98
CA PHE A 745 -31.23 0.73 19.64
C PHE A 745 -32.19 0.08 18.65
N TYR A 746 -32.53 0.75 17.55
CA TYR A 746 -33.35 0.18 16.48
C TYR A 746 -32.79 -1.14 15.94
N SER A 747 -31.46 -1.19 15.77
CA SER A 747 -30.77 -2.38 15.29
C SER A 747 -30.83 -3.53 16.31
N TYR A 748 -30.62 -3.22 17.59
CA TYR A 748 -30.72 -4.16 18.71
C TYR A 748 -32.13 -4.73 18.85
N THR A 749 -33.16 -3.88 18.85
CA THR A 749 -34.58 -4.29 18.94
C THR A 749 -34.94 -5.33 17.88
N ASN A 750 -34.59 -5.05 16.61
CA ASN A 750 -34.89 -5.98 15.51
C ASN A 750 -34.15 -7.32 15.65
N LYS A 751 -32.95 -7.31 16.20
CA LYS A 751 -32.15 -8.52 16.44
C LYS A 751 -32.76 -9.37 17.55
N GLU A 752 -33.13 -8.77 18.67
CA GLU A 752 -33.76 -9.47 19.79
C GLU A 752 -35.09 -10.11 19.38
N ILE A 753 -35.94 -9.36 18.67
CA ILE A 753 -37.22 -9.88 18.13
C ILE A 753 -36.96 -11.07 17.20
N TYR A 754 -35.96 -10.99 16.33
CA TYR A 754 -35.64 -12.09 15.42
C TYR A 754 -35.16 -13.35 16.15
N LYS A 755 -34.32 -13.17 17.17
CA LYS A 755 -33.71 -14.27 17.93
C LYS A 755 -34.76 -15.01 18.75
N LYS A 756 -35.57 -14.27 19.51
CA LYS A 756 -36.73 -14.80 20.24
C LYS A 756 -37.74 -15.48 19.29
N ALA A 757 -38.04 -14.90 18.13
CA ALA A 757 -38.91 -15.55 17.14
C ALA A 757 -38.37 -16.91 16.66
N LYS A 758 -37.05 -17.06 16.51
CA LYS A 758 -36.43 -18.35 16.14
C LYS A 758 -36.51 -19.37 17.26
N GLU A 759 -36.33 -18.94 18.50
CA GLU A 759 -36.48 -19.77 19.70
C GLU A 759 -37.93 -20.26 19.86
N ILE A 760 -38.91 -19.35 19.76
CA ILE A 760 -40.34 -19.67 19.81
C ILE A 760 -40.74 -20.63 18.68
N SER A 761 -40.31 -20.36 17.44
CA SER A 761 -40.63 -21.22 16.29
C SER A 761 -40.12 -22.65 16.47
N LYS A 762 -38.93 -22.83 17.07
CA LYS A 762 -38.37 -24.16 17.38
C LYS A 762 -39.08 -24.83 18.55
N ALA A 763 -39.29 -24.10 19.66
CA ALA A 763 -39.86 -24.64 20.88
C ALA A 763 -41.32 -25.07 20.71
N GLN A 764 -42.12 -24.27 19.99
CA GLN A 764 -43.56 -24.48 19.82
C GLN A 764 -43.94 -25.13 18.48
N LYS A 765 -42.97 -25.47 17.62
CA LYS A 765 -43.17 -26.02 16.26
C LYS A 765 -44.16 -25.22 15.39
N ILE A 766 -44.20 -23.89 15.55
CA ILE A 766 -45.07 -23.00 14.77
C ILE A 766 -44.34 -22.35 13.59
N LYS A 767 -45.11 -21.94 12.55
CA LYS A 767 -44.58 -21.19 11.40
C LYS A 767 -43.86 -19.92 11.85
N PHE A 768 -42.70 -19.63 11.25
CA PHE A 768 -41.85 -18.49 11.63
C PHE A 768 -42.58 -17.14 11.63
N ASN A 769 -43.57 -16.95 10.74
CA ASN A 769 -44.34 -15.69 10.68
C ASN A 769 -45.16 -15.47 11.96
N LEU A 770 -45.79 -16.52 12.51
CA LEU A 770 -46.51 -16.42 13.78
C LEU A 770 -45.54 -16.16 14.93
N ALA A 771 -44.44 -16.90 14.99
CA ALA A 771 -43.40 -16.72 16.01
C ALA A 771 -42.78 -15.31 15.99
N TRP A 772 -42.66 -14.70 14.80
CA TRP A 772 -42.23 -13.32 14.66
C TRP A 772 -43.22 -12.35 15.29
N TYR A 773 -44.53 -12.50 15.02
CA TYR A 773 -45.55 -11.62 15.61
C TYR A 773 -45.60 -11.75 17.12
N LEU A 774 -45.55 -12.98 17.65
CA LEU A 774 -45.51 -13.23 19.09
C LEU A 774 -44.29 -12.58 19.74
N SER A 775 -43.10 -12.74 19.16
CA SER A 775 -41.89 -12.11 19.67
C SER A 775 -41.94 -10.58 19.61
N TYR A 776 -42.59 -10.00 18.60
CA TYR A 776 -42.75 -8.56 18.47
C TYR A 776 -43.68 -8.00 19.54
N ILE A 777 -44.82 -8.67 19.75
CA ILE A 777 -45.81 -8.31 20.78
C ILE A 777 -45.18 -8.39 22.17
N ASP A 778 -44.41 -9.45 22.44
CA ASP A 778 -43.68 -9.63 23.70
C ASP A 778 -42.65 -8.50 23.93
N TYR A 779 -41.84 -8.17 22.92
CA TYR A 779 -40.80 -7.14 23.06
C TYR A 779 -41.39 -5.76 23.41
N PHE A 780 -42.46 -5.37 22.73
CA PHE A 780 -43.13 -4.08 22.95
C PHE A 780 -44.21 -4.12 24.05
N LYS A 781 -44.39 -5.27 24.72
CA LYS A 781 -45.41 -5.48 25.77
C LYS A 781 -46.83 -5.06 25.34
N LEU A 782 -47.23 -5.41 24.12
CA LEU A 782 -48.48 -4.92 23.50
C LEU A 782 -49.75 -5.66 23.97
N SER A 783 -49.61 -6.82 24.62
CA SER A 783 -50.72 -7.56 25.20
C SER A 783 -50.29 -8.25 26.50
N LYS A 784 -51.22 -8.34 27.47
CA LYS A 784 -51.04 -9.08 28.72
C LYS A 784 -51.45 -10.55 28.61
N GLU A 785 -52.19 -10.92 27.55
CA GLU A 785 -52.73 -12.26 27.35
C GLU A 785 -51.87 -13.11 26.41
N LYS A 786 -51.86 -14.44 26.64
CA LYS A 786 -51.13 -15.40 25.81
C LYS A 786 -51.87 -15.65 24.48
N ILE A 787 -51.57 -14.83 23.49
CA ILE A 787 -52.13 -14.96 22.14
C ILE A 787 -51.55 -16.21 21.46
N LYS A 788 -52.44 -17.10 20.97
CA LYS A 788 -52.05 -18.31 20.22
C LYS A 788 -52.47 -18.25 18.74
N ASP A 789 -53.45 -17.41 18.39
CA ASP A 789 -53.97 -17.31 17.02
C ASP A 789 -53.21 -16.29 16.16
N TYR A 790 -53.00 -16.64 14.89
CA TYR A 790 -52.30 -15.82 13.91
C TYR A 790 -53.08 -14.58 13.50
N LYS A 791 -54.42 -14.68 13.35
CA LYS A 791 -55.23 -13.52 12.94
C LYS A 791 -55.18 -12.42 13.99
N GLU A 792 -55.29 -12.80 15.26
CA GLU A 792 -55.22 -11.90 16.40
C GLU A 792 -53.83 -11.27 16.58
N ALA A 793 -52.76 -12.08 16.56
CA ALA A 793 -51.39 -11.57 16.64
C ALA A 793 -51.05 -10.60 15.48
N LYS A 794 -51.56 -10.88 14.28
CA LYS A 794 -51.39 -10.01 13.11
C LYS A 794 -52.15 -8.69 13.28
N LYS A 795 -53.35 -8.69 13.87
CA LYS A 795 -54.15 -7.48 14.12
C LYS A 795 -53.41 -6.51 15.06
N ILE A 796 -52.93 -7.01 16.21
CA ILE A 796 -52.19 -6.22 17.20
C ILE A 796 -50.89 -5.67 16.60
N TYR A 797 -50.18 -6.49 15.82
CA TYR A 797 -49.00 -6.04 15.08
C TYR A 797 -49.32 -4.88 14.12
N LEU A 798 -50.38 -5.00 13.33
CA LEU A 798 -50.77 -3.98 12.35
C LEU A 798 -51.16 -2.67 13.01
N GLU A 799 -51.85 -2.73 14.15
CA GLU A 799 -52.24 -1.55 14.94
C GLU A 799 -51.00 -0.80 15.48
N HIS A 800 -50.07 -1.53 16.11
CA HIS A 800 -48.82 -0.92 16.57
C HIS A 800 -47.97 -0.38 15.40
N ASN A 801 -47.97 -1.04 14.24
CA ASN A 801 -47.26 -0.56 13.06
C ASN A 801 -47.92 0.69 12.44
N LYS A 802 -49.24 0.84 12.56
CA LYS A 802 -49.96 2.06 12.18
C LYS A 802 -49.51 3.24 13.07
N ASN A 803 -49.44 3.02 14.39
CA ASN A 803 -48.92 4.00 15.35
C ASN A 803 -47.45 4.37 15.08
N PHE A 804 -46.61 3.37 14.76
CA PHE A 804 -45.23 3.63 14.35
C PHE A 804 -45.14 4.52 13.11
N ASN A 805 -45.96 4.27 12.09
CA ASN A 805 -45.98 5.07 10.87
C ASN A 805 -46.51 6.50 11.07
N THR A 806 -47.50 6.70 11.94
CA THR A 806 -47.97 8.05 12.30
C THR A 806 -46.87 8.83 13.03
N LYS A 807 -46.16 8.21 13.98
CA LYS A 807 -45.02 8.83 14.66
C LYS A 807 -43.87 9.17 13.70
N ILE A 808 -43.59 8.33 12.71
CA ILE A 808 -42.63 8.66 11.63
C ILE A 808 -43.04 9.93 10.88
N LYS A 809 -44.32 10.07 10.53
CA LYS A 809 -44.83 11.25 9.83
C LYS A 809 -44.66 12.51 10.68
N LEU A 810 -45.05 12.46 11.96
CA LEU A 810 -44.89 13.57 12.91
C LEU A 810 -43.43 14.00 13.02
N LYS A 811 -42.51 13.06 13.22
CA LYS A 811 -41.07 13.37 13.34
C LYS A 811 -40.44 13.94 12.06
N LYS A 812 -41.02 13.67 10.89
CA LYS A 812 -40.60 14.33 9.64
C LYS A 812 -41.08 15.79 9.58
N VAL A 813 -42.26 16.08 10.11
CA VAL A 813 -42.83 17.43 10.16
C VAL A 813 -42.07 18.28 11.18
N ASP A 814 -41.88 17.78 12.41
CA ASP A 814 -41.11 18.47 13.47
C ASP A 814 -39.73 18.90 12.94
N ARG A 815 -39.02 17.95 12.32
CA ARG A 815 -37.71 18.20 11.73
C ARG A 815 -37.74 19.27 10.62
N LYS A 816 -38.79 19.28 9.79
CA LYS A 816 -38.93 20.29 8.72
C LYS A 816 -39.07 21.69 9.33
N ASN A 817 -39.82 21.80 10.43
CA ASN A 817 -40.00 23.05 11.16
C ASN A 817 -38.68 23.49 11.84
N ASP A 818 -37.94 22.58 12.46
CA ASP A 818 -36.63 22.89 13.06
C ASP A 818 -35.61 23.39 12.03
N ILE A 819 -35.58 22.75 10.85
CA ILE A 819 -34.80 23.19 9.69
C ILE A 819 -35.14 24.63 9.32
N GLU A 820 -36.43 24.94 9.26
CA GLU A 820 -36.93 26.26 8.87
C GLU A 820 -36.59 27.34 9.90
N ILE A 821 -36.72 27.04 11.19
CA ILE A 821 -36.32 27.93 12.30
C ILE A 821 -34.83 28.27 12.22
N ILE A 822 -33.97 27.27 11.99
CA ILE A 822 -32.53 27.48 11.87
C ILE A 822 -32.19 28.31 10.63
N LEU A 823 -32.83 28.03 9.49
CA LEU A 823 -32.66 28.81 8.26
C LEU A 823 -33.03 30.27 8.50
N ASN A 824 -34.13 30.52 9.20
CA ASN A 824 -34.58 31.87 9.51
C ASN A 824 -33.61 32.58 10.46
N LYS A 825 -33.20 31.96 11.57
CA LYS A 825 -32.19 32.53 12.50
C LYS A 825 -30.89 32.90 11.78
N LYS A 826 -30.45 32.07 10.83
CA LYS A 826 -29.23 32.30 10.05
C LYS A 826 -29.40 33.37 8.97
N LYS A 827 -30.56 33.47 8.34
CA LYS A 827 -30.91 34.61 7.46
C LYS A 827 -30.83 35.92 8.24
N THR A 828 -31.36 35.96 9.46
CA THR A 828 -31.27 37.14 10.34
C THR A 828 -29.82 37.49 10.67
N GLN A 829 -28.98 36.50 11.01
CA GLN A 829 -27.54 36.73 11.25
C GLN A 829 -26.82 37.30 10.03
N ILE A 830 -27.09 36.78 8.83
CA ILE A 830 -26.54 37.31 7.58
C ILE A 830 -27.00 38.76 7.36
N LYS A 831 -28.29 39.05 7.62
CA LYS A 831 -28.87 40.38 7.48
C LYS A 831 -28.17 41.39 8.40
N VAL A 832 -28.02 41.07 9.69
CA VAL A 832 -27.30 41.92 10.67
C VAL A 832 -25.86 42.21 10.23
N ILE A 833 -25.13 41.20 9.75
CA ILE A 833 -23.74 41.37 9.29
C ILE A 833 -23.68 42.29 8.05
N LEU A 834 -24.62 42.14 7.11
CA LEU A 834 -24.68 42.96 5.90
C LEU A 834 -25.11 44.40 6.20
N ASP A 835 -26.04 44.60 7.12
CA ASP A 835 -26.53 45.93 7.53
C ASP A 835 -25.44 46.69 8.31
N ASN A 836 -24.70 46.02 9.20
CA ASN A 836 -23.53 46.60 9.86
C ASN A 836 -22.44 47.05 8.87
N LEU A 837 -22.24 46.32 7.77
CA LEU A 837 -21.30 46.74 6.73
C LEU A 837 -21.82 47.93 5.92
N LYS A 838 -23.13 48.02 5.66
CA LYS A 838 -23.72 49.18 4.99
C LYS A 838 -23.57 50.45 5.82
N ASN A 839 -23.79 50.37 7.13
CA ASN A 839 -23.71 51.54 8.02
C ASN A 839 -22.28 52.10 8.12
N LYS A 840 -21.25 51.25 7.99
CA LYS A 840 -19.83 51.66 8.01
C LYS A 840 -19.29 52.18 6.67
N LYS A 841 -20.14 52.30 5.65
CA LYS A 841 -19.72 52.69 4.29
C LYS A 841 -19.21 54.13 4.23
N ASP A 842 -19.77 55.02 5.05
CA ASP A 842 -19.45 56.44 5.04
C ASP A 842 -18.33 56.82 6.05
N GLU A 843 -17.97 55.91 6.96
CA GLU A 843 -16.91 56.11 7.98
C GLU A 843 -15.52 55.57 7.58
N LEU A 844 -15.45 54.67 6.58
CA LEU A 844 -14.22 53.95 6.22
C LEU A 844 -13.61 54.42 4.90
N SER A 845 -12.28 54.39 4.80
CA SER A 845 -11.61 54.66 3.52
C SER A 845 -11.99 53.62 2.46
N LYS A 846 -11.99 54.01 1.17
CA LYS A 846 -12.34 53.10 0.04
C LYS A 846 -11.54 51.78 0.06
N LYS A 847 -10.29 51.80 0.53
CA LYS A 847 -9.41 50.63 0.59
C LYS A 847 -9.78 49.70 1.76
N GLU A 848 -10.06 50.24 2.93
CA GLU A 848 -10.46 49.48 4.12
C GLU A 848 -11.86 48.87 3.96
N PHE A 849 -12.80 49.64 3.40
CA PHE A 849 -14.14 49.13 3.08
C PHE A 849 -14.09 47.94 2.13
N LYS A 850 -13.18 47.97 1.13
CA LYS A 850 -12.98 46.85 0.19
C LYS A 850 -12.45 45.60 0.89
N ILE A 851 -11.53 45.74 1.85
CA ILE A 851 -10.99 44.62 2.64
C ILE A 851 -12.07 44.03 3.56
N GLN A 852 -12.79 44.86 4.33
CA GLN A 852 -13.86 44.40 5.21
C GLN A 852 -15.02 43.76 4.43
N SER A 853 -15.35 44.28 3.25
CA SER A 853 -16.38 43.67 2.38
C SER A 853 -15.98 42.27 1.87
N LEU A 854 -14.69 42.03 1.63
CA LEU A 854 -14.17 40.71 1.26
C LEU A 854 -14.26 39.73 2.44
N GLU A 855 -13.95 40.18 3.66
CA GLU A 855 -14.09 39.37 4.88
C GLU A 855 -15.55 39.04 5.18
N VAL A 856 -16.46 40.01 5.06
CA VAL A 856 -17.89 39.79 5.21
C VAL A 856 -18.42 38.84 4.12
N LYS A 857 -17.97 38.97 2.87
CA LYS A 857 -18.31 37.99 1.81
C LYS A 857 -17.82 36.57 2.17
N LYS A 858 -16.62 36.43 2.75
CA LYS A 858 -16.12 35.15 3.25
C LYS A 858 -16.98 34.63 4.41
N ALA A 859 -17.34 35.47 5.37
CA ALA A 859 -18.20 35.13 6.51
C ALA A 859 -19.61 34.72 6.07
N VAL A 860 -20.25 35.47 5.17
CA VAL A 860 -21.55 35.14 4.59
C VAL A 860 -21.47 33.84 3.79
N SER A 861 -20.42 33.64 3.00
CA SER A 861 -20.16 32.39 2.28
C SER A 861 -19.98 31.20 3.25
N PHE A 862 -19.27 31.41 4.35
CA PHE A 862 -19.11 30.42 5.42
C PHE A 862 -20.44 30.10 6.11
N ILE A 863 -21.25 31.11 6.45
CA ILE A 863 -22.59 30.91 7.03
C ILE A 863 -23.49 30.14 6.05
N LYS A 864 -23.48 30.50 4.75
CA LYS A 864 -24.23 29.78 3.69
C LYS A 864 -23.71 28.37 3.37
N LYS A 865 -22.44 28.07 3.64
CA LYS A 865 -21.87 26.71 3.49
C LYS A 865 -22.14 25.86 4.73
N SER A 866 -22.01 26.44 5.91
CA SER A 866 -22.33 25.78 7.17
C SER A 866 -23.81 25.47 7.33
N THR A 867 -24.72 26.19 6.64
CA THR A 867 -26.14 25.80 6.57
C THR A 867 -26.35 24.47 5.88
N LYS A 868 -25.68 24.18 4.75
CA LYS A 868 -25.80 22.87 4.07
C LYS A 868 -25.31 21.71 4.93
N ILE A 869 -24.18 21.90 5.63
CA ILE A 869 -23.53 20.84 6.41
C ILE A 869 -24.26 20.60 7.75
N LYS A 870 -24.79 21.65 8.42
CA LYS A 870 -25.56 21.52 9.67
C LYS A 870 -27.02 21.09 9.47
N LEU A 871 -27.67 21.47 8.36
CA LEU A 871 -29.00 20.94 8.00
C LEU A 871 -28.93 19.43 7.71
N GLU A 872 -27.79 18.98 7.18
CA GLU A 872 -27.49 17.57 6.96
C GLU A 872 -27.12 16.81 8.27
N SER A 873 -26.87 17.53 9.37
CA SER A 873 -26.41 16.96 10.63
C SER A 873 -27.17 17.48 11.85
N LEU A 874 -28.49 17.68 11.75
CA LEU A 874 -29.28 18.26 12.84
C LEU A 874 -29.17 17.56 14.22
N ASP A 875 -28.67 16.33 14.29
CA ASP A 875 -28.36 15.58 15.52
C ASP A 875 -26.85 15.27 15.70
N TYR A 876 -25.94 15.94 14.99
CA TYR A 876 -24.48 15.83 15.21
C TYR A 876 -23.91 17.23 15.46
#